data_AF-A0A446C2R3-F1
#
_entry.id   AF-A0A446C2R3-F1
#
_cell.length_a   1.000
_cell.length_b   1.000
_cell.length_c   1.000
_cell.angle_alpha   90.00
_cell.angle_beta   90.00
_cell.angle_gamma   90.00
#
_symmetry.space_group_name_H-M   'P 1'
#
loop_
_entity.id
_entity.type
_entity.pdbx_description
1 polymer ?
#
loop_
_entity_poly.entity_id
_entity_poly.type
_entity_poly.pdbx_seq_one_letter_code
_entity_poly.pdbx_strand_id
1 'polypeptide(L)'
;MKTLKPFRLGLLTRPYRWQRRDVLGVSVSALVDIAKTPTLLMDQELWKLVGAEAGGLLDLATPKRHPEVLVSGHAYPHDSKSPGSCAVRLKVGAIDKSLLVFGDRYWLDGRATAPQPFDRMRLDWSRAYGGPDVAENPLGIGARDETVNGVRVRRLPNIEHPLQRIHDPAQRVAPASFAPLAMDWPQRAAHLGREYGQQWLEHDFPGFAPDMDWRYFNAASPDQWGPANAELAGGAEYALWNMHPDHPVLRGRLPDWRARCFASRQADGGALEEIPLRLTTAWFFPDHLRMVLIWHGALSIREDDAADIRHIMPAMEHAGQARDTAHYEAVVRQRLDPELGAVYALQDAQLVPEAICGELPHVDMDAAVQRPSRKRIHAGAARRHAKERESLLAQGLDPDLYMPPLDPPPASPKLADMPQTVMRLRDELEEAKRLAAGPAARALADPNLPVMAEVSGVDIDTLRKLDGEGELSPGFDPRKVKRHLAEFDASPHAQAEPGAEAGSPPPLSQTLTPQVHQAYQQSAHHFAAPPPMSPLRAQRTRRKLDARLKGDRDCKDMNLTGADLSGMDLSGVNFQRAILAGARLMDARLDGSDLTDAVLTGADLTRAGMRGVNLTRANLGRTRCVQADFAQSQVKETIWDHADCERCSFLGSAWRLGRLYQARLRECDFSRATFEQWAAMSATLANCRFQQARLDQCVFMQGALADADFANADLVRVSFMDVDFSGRFSLEDASLDGCAFAGRVEIPGACLRRMRFKHGSARGAVLSGADMRGAQLAASDFSECRLQDADLTGVTAPDTHFVRADFTGARLRNANLINSLLGKAVLLHADLTGANLFRADVAQAQMDGSTGLGDTYTLGAKRWPARQRENAA
;
A
#
# COMPACT_ATOMS: atom_id res chain seq x y z
N MET A 1 -9.67 8.86 -2.43
CA MET A 1 -10.54 8.22 -1.43
C MET A 1 -9.80 7.16 -0.62
N LYS A 2 -9.71 7.31 0.71
CA LYS A 2 -9.28 6.30 1.70
C LYS A 2 -10.52 5.61 2.27
N THR A 3 -10.49 4.29 2.41
CA THR A 3 -11.56 3.52 3.03
C THR A 3 -11.29 3.29 4.51
N LEU A 4 -12.28 3.60 5.37
CA LEU A 4 -12.25 3.42 6.82
C LEU A 4 -13.35 2.43 7.22
N LYS A 5 -13.10 1.11 7.15
CA LYS A 5 -14.14 0.08 7.35
C LYS A 5 -13.86 -0.86 8.53
N PRO A 6 -14.87 -1.57 9.07
CA PRO A 6 -14.68 -2.75 9.91
C PRO A 6 -14.30 -3.97 9.06
N PHE A 7 -13.81 -5.05 9.68
CA PHE A 7 -13.43 -6.30 9.00
C PHE A 7 -14.62 -7.12 8.47
N ARG A 8 -15.84 -6.80 8.92
CA ARG A 8 -17.07 -7.56 8.65
C ARG A 8 -17.96 -7.01 7.53
N LEU A 9 -17.65 -5.82 7.01
CA LEU A 9 -18.42 -5.20 5.94
C LEU A 9 -17.60 -5.16 4.65
N GLY A 10 -18.18 -5.67 3.57
CA GLY A 10 -17.73 -5.40 2.22
C GLY A 10 -18.12 -3.99 1.81
N LEU A 11 -17.29 -3.37 0.97
CA LEU A 11 -17.58 -2.06 0.37
C LEU A 11 -17.15 -2.12 -1.09
N LEU A 12 -18.09 -1.87 -1.99
CA LEU A 12 -17.83 -1.63 -3.41
C LEU A 12 -18.25 -0.19 -3.73
N THR A 13 -17.48 0.46 -4.57
CA THR A 13 -17.71 1.85 -5.01
C THR A 13 -17.48 1.97 -6.50
N ARG A 14 -18.35 2.69 -7.21
CA ARG A 14 -18.23 2.93 -8.64
C ARG A 14 -18.64 4.37 -8.96
N PRO A 15 -17.70 5.24 -9.39
CA PRO A 15 -18.11 6.49 -10.02
C PRO A 15 -18.76 6.18 -11.39
N TYR A 16 -19.83 6.89 -11.71
CA TYR A 16 -20.49 6.85 -13.01
C TYR A 16 -21.15 8.18 -13.33
N ARG A 17 -21.26 8.49 -14.62
CA ARG A 17 -22.04 9.64 -15.10
C ARG A 17 -23.44 9.18 -15.53
N TRP A 18 -24.47 9.91 -15.10
CA TRP A 18 -25.86 9.72 -15.51
C TRP A 18 -26.55 11.06 -15.71
N GLN A 19 -27.14 11.28 -16.88
CA GLN A 19 -27.83 12.54 -17.24
C GLN A 19 -26.98 13.77 -16.89
N ARG A 20 -25.71 13.75 -17.32
CA ARG A 20 -24.67 14.78 -17.06
C ARG A 20 -24.35 15.09 -15.59
N ARG A 21 -24.75 14.21 -14.66
CA ARG A 21 -24.35 14.27 -13.24
C ARG A 21 -23.37 13.16 -12.92
N ASP A 22 -22.29 13.49 -12.23
CA ASP A 22 -21.31 12.53 -11.75
C ASP A 22 -21.70 12.03 -10.36
N VAL A 23 -21.72 10.71 -10.19
CA VAL A 23 -22.28 10.02 -9.04
C VAL A 23 -21.36 8.90 -8.59
N LEU A 24 -20.97 8.89 -7.32
CA LEU A 24 -20.35 7.74 -6.67
C LEU A 24 -21.46 6.79 -6.22
N GLY A 25 -21.67 5.73 -6.98
CA GLY A 25 -22.43 4.58 -6.54
C GLY A 25 -21.68 3.82 -5.45
N VAL A 26 -22.41 3.35 -4.44
CA VAL A 26 -21.88 2.64 -3.27
C VAL A 26 -22.71 1.40 -2.99
N SER A 27 -22.05 0.31 -2.61
CA SER A 27 -22.72 -0.86 -2.04
C SER A 27 -21.96 -1.40 -0.84
N VAL A 28 -22.66 -1.48 0.28
CA VAL A 28 -22.19 -2.09 1.52
C VAL A 28 -22.77 -3.50 1.58
N SER A 29 -21.92 -4.50 1.78
CA SER A 29 -22.32 -5.90 1.86
C SER A 29 -21.97 -6.54 3.20
N ALA A 30 -22.80 -7.49 3.64
CA ALA A 30 -22.62 -8.22 4.88
C ALA A 30 -22.89 -9.71 4.65
N LEU A 31 -22.00 -10.58 5.16
CA LEU A 31 -22.23 -12.02 5.22
C LEU A 31 -22.86 -12.38 6.56
N VAL A 32 -23.96 -13.13 6.51
CA VAL A 32 -24.78 -13.48 7.67
C VAL A 32 -24.87 -15.00 7.79
N ASP A 33 -24.46 -15.55 8.92
CA ASP A 33 -24.82 -16.92 9.33
C ASP A 33 -26.30 -16.97 9.71
N ILE A 34 -27.02 -17.98 9.20
CA ILE A 34 -28.45 -18.18 9.42
C ILE A 34 -28.78 -19.59 9.96
N ALA A 35 -27.79 -20.30 10.52
CA ALA A 35 -28.02 -21.58 11.17
C ALA A 35 -28.72 -21.44 12.54
N LYS A 36 -28.60 -20.25 13.17
CA LYS A 36 -29.21 -19.91 14.47
C LYS A 36 -29.74 -18.46 14.44
N THR A 37 -29.44 -17.66 15.47
CA THR A 37 -29.63 -16.21 15.46
C THR A 37 -28.77 -15.57 14.36
N PRO A 38 -29.30 -14.66 13.51
CA PRO A 38 -28.53 -14.02 12.45
C PRO A 38 -27.25 -13.39 12.97
N THR A 39 -26.09 -13.82 12.45
CA THR A 39 -24.77 -13.47 12.99
C THR A 39 -23.84 -12.98 11.89
N LEU A 40 -23.21 -11.82 12.09
CA LEU A 40 -22.38 -11.13 11.11
C LEU A 40 -20.95 -11.69 11.07
N LEU A 41 -20.59 -12.26 9.93
CA LEU A 41 -19.31 -12.91 9.65
C LEU A 41 -18.30 -11.96 8.99
N MET A 42 -17.11 -12.46 8.64
CA MET A 42 -16.03 -11.66 8.08
C MET A 42 -16.22 -11.39 6.57
N ASP A 43 -15.79 -10.21 6.10
CA ASP A 43 -15.74 -9.88 4.66
C ASP A 43 -14.85 -10.87 3.89
N GLN A 44 -13.77 -11.37 4.48
CA GLN A 44 -12.93 -12.40 3.86
C GLN A 44 -13.67 -13.73 3.65
N GLU A 45 -14.68 -14.07 4.46
CA GLU A 45 -15.53 -15.23 4.23
C GLU A 45 -16.58 -14.97 3.14
N LEU A 46 -17.07 -13.73 3.03
CA LEU A 46 -18.00 -13.30 1.98
C LEU A 46 -17.40 -13.58 0.61
N TRP A 47 -16.18 -13.10 0.36
CA TRP A 47 -15.49 -13.30 -0.92
C TRP A 47 -15.15 -14.78 -1.21
N LYS A 48 -14.83 -15.58 -0.19
CA LYS A 48 -14.62 -17.03 -0.33
C LYS A 48 -15.91 -17.75 -0.75
N LEU A 49 -17.03 -17.47 -0.08
CA LEU A 49 -18.32 -18.08 -0.37
C LEU A 49 -18.82 -17.69 -1.77
N VAL A 50 -18.82 -16.39 -2.08
CA VAL A 50 -19.26 -15.86 -3.37
C VAL A 50 -18.38 -16.37 -4.51
N GLY A 51 -17.05 -16.40 -4.33
CA GLY A 51 -16.13 -16.95 -5.33
C GLY A 51 -16.35 -18.44 -5.64
N ALA A 52 -16.83 -19.22 -4.66
CA ALA A 52 -17.14 -20.64 -4.84
C ALA A 52 -18.56 -20.89 -5.39
N GLU A 53 -19.56 -20.11 -4.98
CA GLU A 53 -20.98 -20.43 -5.20
C GLU A 53 -21.74 -19.50 -6.17
N ALA A 54 -21.26 -18.27 -6.39
CA ALA A 54 -21.92 -17.30 -7.26
C ALA A 54 -21.45 -17.37 -8.73
N GLY A 55 -20.23 -17.89 -8.97
CA GLY A 55 -19.70 -18.13 -10.32
C GLY A 55 -19.48 -16.87 -11.18
N GLY A 56 -19.49 -15.66 -10.58
CA GLY A 56 -19.44 -14.41 -11.31
C GLY A 56 -19.39 -13.18 -10.40
N LEU A 57 -19.77 -12.02 -10.96
CA LEU A 57 -19.75 -10.73 -10.26
C LEU A 57 -20.80 -10.66 -9.14
N LEU A 58 -20.39 -10.21 -7.95
CA LEU A 58 -21.28 -10.01 -6.80
C LEU A 58 -22.26 -8.85 -7.01
N ASP A 59 -21.74 -7.65 -7.33
CA ASP A 59 -22.53 -6.46 -7.59
C ASP A 59 -21.73 -5.41 -8.42
N LEU A 60 -22.44 -4.39 -8.93
CA LEU A 60 -21.91 -3.29 -9.75
C LEU A 60 -21.75 -1.97 -8.97
N ALA A 61 -21.93 -1.97 -7.65
CA ALA A 61 -21.93 -0.78 -6.79
C ALA A 61 -22.90 0.32 -7.26
N THR A 62 -24.04 -0.07 -7.83
CA THR A 62 -24.99 0.85 -8.48
C THR A 62 -26.41 0.62 -7.92
N PRO A 63 -27.13 1.66 -7.44
CA PRO A 63 -28.43 1.48 -6.79
C PRO A 63 -29.43 0.70 -7.64
N LYS A 64 -30.07 -0.34 -7.09
CA LYS A 64 -31.03 -1.16 -7.84
C LYS A 64 -32.44 -0.55 -7.87
N ARG A 65 -33.09 -0.67 -9.04
CA ARG A 65 -34.45 -0.14 -9.27
C ARG A 65 -35.48 -0.90 -8.45
N HIS A 66 -35.33 -2.22 -8.35
CA HIS A 66 -36.13 -3.08 -7.48
C HIS A 66 -35.25 -3.70 -6.38
N PRO A 67 -35.76 -3.91 -5.16
CA PRO A 67 -35.16 -4.86 -4.24
C PRO A 67 -35.35 -6.28 -4.79
N GLU A 68 -34.33 -7.12 -4.70
CA GLU A 68 -34.33 -8.46 -5.32
C GLU A 68 -33.83 -9.55 -4.37
N VAL A 69 -34.20 -10.80 -4.64
CA VAL A 69 -33.75 -11.96 -3.88
C VAL A 69 -33.19 -13.04 -4.80
N LEU A 70 -32.01 -13.56 -4.46
CA LEU A 70 -31.27 -14.57 -5.21
C LEU A 70 -31.04 -15.83 -4.37
N VAL A 71 -30.83 -16.96 -5.03
CA VAL A 71 -30.37 -18.21 -4.36
C VAL A 71 -29.27 -18.85 -5.21
N SER A 72 -28.15 -19.19 -4.57
CA SER A 72 -27.13 -20.10 -5.09
C SER A 72 -27.07 -21.34 -4.22
N GLY A 73 -27.26 -22.52 -4.80
CA GLY A 73 -27.20 -23.78 -4.05
C GLY A 73 -27.81 -24.96 -4.79
N HIS A 74 -28.29 -25.95 -4.03
CA HIS A 74 -28.85 -27.19 -4.56
C HIS A 74 -30.28 -27.47 -4.05
N ALA A 75 -30.99 -28.33 -4.78
CA ALA A 75 -32.25 -28.95 -4.41
C ALA A 75 -32.01 -30.36 -3.85
N TYR A 76 -32.77 -30.75 -2.84
CA TYR A 76 -32.67 -32.05 -2.14
C TYR A 76 -34.05 -32.71 -2.06
N PRO A 77 -34.24 -33.97 -2.50
CA PRO A 77 -35.54 -34.63 -2.47
C PRO A 77 -35.78 -35.32 -1.11
N HIS A 78 -36.46 -34.62 -0.22
CA HIS A 78 -36.82 -35.10 1.13
C HIS A 78 -37.97 -36.14 1.16
N ASP A 79 -38.71 -36.33 0.06
CA ASP A 79 -39.75 -37.36 -0.03
C ASP A 79 -39.19 -38.67 -0.61
N SER A 80 -39.05 -39.68 0.24
CA SER A 80 -38.58 -41.02 -0.13
C SER A 80 -39.51 -41.78 -1.09
N LYS A 81 -40.75 -41.31 -1.30
CA LYS A 81 -41.66 -41.83 -2.34
C LYS A 81 -41.38 -41.26 -3.73
N SER A 82 -40.68 -40.12 -3.80
CA SER A 82 -40.46 -39.34 -5.02
C SER A 82 -38.97 -38.99 -5.24
N PRO A 83 -37.99 -39.91 -5.05
CA PRO A 83 -36.57 -39.57 -4.97
C PRO A 83 -35.95 -38.99 -6.26
N GLY A 84 -36.67 -39.05 -7.39
CA GLY A 84 -36.27 -38.40 -8.65
C GLY A 84 -36.83 -36.99 -8.85
N SER A 85 -37.62 -36.43 -7.92
CA SER A 85 -38.20 -35.09 -8.10
C SER A 85 -38.63 -34.40 -6.81
N CYS A 86 -38.35 -33.10 -6.69
CA CYS A 86 -38.89 -32.27 -5.62
C CYS A 86 -39.34 -30.89 -6.13
N ALA A 87 -40.27 -30.26 -5.40
CA ALA A 87 -40.60 -28.86 -5.59
C ALA A 87 -39.72 -28.01 -4.68
N VAL A 88 -39.07 -26.99 -5.23
CA VAL A 88 -38.30 -26.01 -4.47
C VAL A 88 -39.02 -24.67 -4.47
N ARG A 89 -38.92 -23.92 -3.38
CA ARG A 89 -39.60 -22.63 -3.25
C ARG A 89 -38.75 -21.65 -2.44
N LEU A 90 -38.75 -20.41 -2.91
CA LEU A 90 -38.23 -19.24 -2.24
C LEU A 90 -39.42 -18.37 -1.84
N LYS A 91 -39.54 -18.02 -0.56
CA LYS A 91 -40.41 -16.93 -0.11
C LYS A 91 -39.63 -15.97 0.78
N VAL A 92 -39.74 -14.67 0.52
CA VAL A 92 -39.22 -13.58 1.36
C VAL A 92 -40.23 -12.44 1.36
N GLY A 93 -40.96 -12.28 2.46
CA GLY A 93 -42.07 -11.33 2.56
C GLY A 93 -43.12 -11.55 1.45
N ALA A 94 -43.21 -10.58 0.52
CA ALA A 94 -44.10 -10.62 -0.63
C ALA A 94 -43.52 -11.32 -1.88
N ILE A 95 -42.21 -11.53 -1.95
CA ILE A 95 -41.56 -12.25 -3.06
C ILE A 95 -41.76 -13.75 -2.83
N ASP A 96 -42.32 -14.47 -3.81
CA ASP A 96 -42.74 -15.87 -3.66
C ASP A 96 -42.64 -16.61 -5.01
N LYS A 97 -41.60 -17.43 -5.17
CA LYS A 97 -41.27 -18.14 -6.42
C LYS A 97 -41.06 -19.63 -6.17
N SER A 98 -41.69 -20.47 -6.98
CA SER A 98 -41.58 -21.93 -6.92
C SER A 98 -41.08 -22.50 -8.24
N LEU A 99 -40.20 -23.51 -8.19
CA LEU A 99 -39.71 -24.27 -9.33
C LEU A 99 -39.84 -25.77 -9.05
N LEU A 100 -39.94 -26.58 -10.10
CA LEU A 100 -39.93 -28.04 -10.00
C LEU A 100 -38.59 -28.56 -10.47
N VAL A 101 -38.02 -29.49 -9.70
CA VAL A 101 -36.70 -30.08 -9.95
C VAL A 101 -36.86 -31.58 -10.16
N PHE A 102 -36.18 -32.08 -11.18
CA PHE A 102 -36.17 -33.47 -11.61
C PHE A 102 -34.74 -33.94 -11.82
N GLY A 103 -34.47 -35.21 -11.48
CA GLY A 103 -33.27 -35.88 -11.95
C GLY A 103 -33.27 -36.04 -13.48
N ASP A 104 -32.18 -36.57 -14.02
CA ASP A 104 -31.97 -36.61 -15.47
C ASP A 104 -33.09 -37.39 -16.18
N ARG A 105 -33.55 -36.81 -17.28
CA ARG A 105 -34.67 -37.28 -18.11
C ARG A 105 -34.36 -37.10 -19.58
N TYR A 106 -34.91 -37.98 -20.41
CA TYR A 106 -34.65 -38.04 -21.84
C TYR A 106 -35.97 -38.15 -22.61
N TRP A 107 -35.98 -37.67 -23.85
CA TRP A 107 -37.04 -37.98 -24.80
C TRP A 107 -36.75 -39.32 -25.49
N LEU A 108 -37.66 -40.28 -25.34
CA LEU A 108 -37.67 -41.56 -26.05
C LEU A 108 -39.06 -41.73 -26.70
N ASP A 109 -39.11 -41.98 -28.01
CA ASP A 109 -40.34 -42.19 -28.79
C ASP A 109 -41.44 -41.13 -28.54
N GLY A 110 -41.04 -39.86 -28.44
CA GLY A 110 -41.93 -38.72 -28.18
C GLY A 110 -42.44 -38.61 -26.74
N ARG A 111 -41.93 -39.41 -25.80
CA ARG A 111 -42.30 -39.40 -24.37
C ARG A 111 -41.09 -39.09 -23.50
N ALA A 112 -41.31 -38.34 -22.42
CA ALA A 112 -40.30 -38.11 -21.40
C ALA A 112 -40.13 -39.36 -20.54
N THR A 113 -38.89 -39.76 -20.25
CA THR A 113 -38.62 -40.81 -19.25
C THR A 113 -39.07 -40.38 -17.86
N ALA A 114 -39.33 -41.37 -16.99
CA ALA A 114 -39.37 -41.12 -15.55
C ALA A 114 -38.04 -40.45 -15.10
N PRO A 115 -38.08 -39.53 -14.13
CA PRO A 115 -36.87 -38.89 -13.63
C PRO A 115 -36.03 -39.88 -12.79
N GLN A 116 -34.73 -39.88 -13.03
CA GLN A 116 -33.79 -40.68 -12.24
C GLN A 116 -33.69 -40.12 -10.80
N PRO A 117 -33.47 -40.97 -9.77
CA PRO A 117 -33.14 -40.51 -8.42
C PRO A 117 -31.92 -39.59 -8.39
N PHE A 118 -31.89 -38.61 -7.46
CA PHE A 118 -30.73 -37.75 -7.25
C PHE A 118 -30.57 -37.39 -5.77
N ASP A 119 -29.33 -37.37 -5.25
CA ASP A 119 -29.08 -36.93 -3.87
C ASP A 119 -29.19 -35.41 -3.73
N ARG A 120 -28.65 -34.69 -4.73
CA ARG A 120 -28.78 -33.23 -4.88
C ARG A 120 -28.72 -32.78 -6.34
N MET A 121 -29.40 -31.70 -6.68
CA MET A 121 -29.42 -31.11 -8.03
C MET A 121 -29.11 -29.61 -7.96
N ARG A 122 -28.23 -29.10 -8.83
CA ARG A 122 -27.80 -27.69 -8.79
C ARG A 122 -28.92 -26.74 -9.25
N LEU A 123 -29.12 -25.63 -8.55
CA LEU A 123 -30.15 -24.62 -8.84
C LEU A 123 -29.59 -23.42 -9.62
N ASP A 124 -29.08 -23.66 -10.82
CA ASP A 124 -28.58 -22.61 -11.72
C ASP A 124 -29.05 -22.77 -13.17
N TRP A 125 -28.59 -21.88 -14.05
CA TRP A 125 -29.02 -21.84 -15.45
C TRP A 125 -28.59 -23.05 -16.29
N SER A 126 -27.52 -23.77 -15.92
CA SER A 126 -27.08 -24.99 -16.62
C SER A 126 -28.09 -26.13 -16.50
N ARG A 127 -29.01 -26.04 -15.54
CA ARG A 127 -30.03 -27.04 -15.22
C ARG A 127 -31.43 -26.63 -15.67
N ALA A 128 -31.62 -25.38 -16.09
CA ALA A 128 -32.86 -24.87 -16.66
C ALA A 128 -32.95 -25.12 -18.18
N TYR A 129 -34.15 -24.92 -18.76
CA TYR A 129 -34.35 -24.96 -20.21
C TYR A 129 -33.38 -23.99 -20.92
N GLY A 130 -32.74 -24.45 -21.99
CA GLY A 130 -31.82 -23.62 -22.77
C GLY A 130 -30.88 -24.42 -23.68
N GLY A 131 -29.78 -23.78 -24.03
CA GLY A 131 -28.70 -24.28 -24.87
C GLY A 131 -28.28 -23.25 -25.92
N PRO A 132 -27.25 -23.51 -26.76
CA PRO A 132 -26.61 -22.47 -27.57
C PRO A 132 -27.47 -21.72 -28.61
N ASP A 133 -28.69 -22.18 -28.93
CA ASP A 133 -29.66 -21.47 -29.79
C ASP A 133 -30.74 -20.70 -29.00
N VAL A 134 -30.63 -20.64 -27.67
CA VAL A 134 -31.54 -19.94 -26.76
C VAL A 134 -30.76 -18.80 -26.12
N ALA A 135 -30.82 -17.61 -26.70
CA ALA A 135 -30.08 -16.44 -26.24
C ALA A 135 -30.42 -16.06 -24.79
N GLU A 136 -31.63 -16.40 -24.34
CA GLU A 136 -32.13 -16.20 -22.99
C GLU A 136 -31.50 -17.14 -21.95
N ASN A 137 -30.89 -18.25 -22.37
CA ASN A 137 -30.09 -19.16 -21.53
C ASN A 137 -29.17 -20.04 -22.39
N PRO A 138 -28.02 -19.51 -22.87
CA PRO A 138 -27.09 -20.27 -23.70
C PRO A 138 -26.41 -21.44 -22.95
N LEU A 139 -26.41 -21.40 -21.61
CA LEU A 139 -25.81 -22.41 -20.74
C LEU A 139 -26.73 -23.61 -20.44
N GLY A 140 -28.03 -23.46 -20.69
CA GLY A 140 -29.04 -24.46 -20.32
C GLY A 140 -29.09 -25.69 -21.21
N ILE A 141 -30.10 -26.53 -20.95
CA ILE A 141 -30.24 -27.84 -21.60
C ILE A 141 -31.65 -28.07 -22.15
N GLY A 142 -31.75 -28.97 -23.12
CA GLY A 142 -33.02 -29.46 -23.70
C GLY A 142 -33.51 -28.76 -24.97
N ALA A 143 -32.89 -27.66 -25.42
CA ALA A 143 -33.24 -27.04 -26.71
C ALA A 143 -32.61 -27.74 -27.94
N ARG A 144 -31.64 -28.63 -27.74
CA ARG A 144 -30.91 -29.37 -28.79
C ARG A 144 -30.84 -30.87 -28.48
N ASP A 145 -30.61 -31.66 -29.52
CA ASP A 145 -30.17 -33.05 -29.37
C ASP A 145 -28.66 -33.10 -29.08
N GLU A 146 -28.24 -34.09 -28.31
CA GLU A 146 -26.85 -34.43 -28.01
C GLU A 146 -26.60 -35.92 -28.31
N THR A 147 -25.33 -36.34 -28.33
CA THR A 147 -24.95 -37.75 -28.51
C THR A 147 -24.39 -38.30 -27.20
N VAL A 148 -25.11 -39.21 -26.55
CA VAL A 148 -24.68 -39.89 -25.32
C VAL A 148 -24.39 -41.35 -25.65
N ASN A 149 -23.18 -41.82 -25.39
CA ASN A 149 -22.73 -43.20 -25.64
C ASN A 149 -23.03 -43.69 -27.08
N GLY A 150 -22.93 -42.79 -28.07
CA GLY A 150 -23.23 -43.07 -29.48
C GLY A 150 -24.70 -42.96 -29.90
N VAL A 151 -25.62 -42.75 -28.95
CA VAL A 151 -27.06 -42.59 -29.22
C VAL A 151 -27.43 -41.09 -29.23
N ARG A 152 -28.13 -40.65 -30.27
CA ARG A 152 -28.69 -39.29 -30.34
C ARG A 152 -29.92 -39.19 -29.44
N VAL A 153 -29.89 -38.33 -28.44
CA VAL A 153 -30.95 -38.12 -27.45
C VAL A 153 -31.18 -36.63 -27.21
N ARG A 154 -32.38 -36.26 -26.72
CA ARG A 154 -32.65 -34.92 -26.20
C ARG A 154 -32.96 -35.04 -24.71
N ARG A 155 -32.18 -34.38 -23.85
CA ARG A 155 -32.52 -34.29 -22.42
C ARG A 155 -33.72 -33.38 -22.21
N LEU A 156 -34.47 -33.59 -21.13
CA LEU A 156 -35.30 -32.55 -20.55
C LEU A 156 -34.46 -31.78 -19.52
N PRO A 157 -34.70 -30.47 -19.31
CA PRO A 157 -34.04 -29.74 -18.25
C PRO A 157 -34.38 -30.32 -16.88
N ASN A 158 -33.46 -30.21 -15.93
CA ASN A 158 -33.70 -30.63 -14.56
C ASN A 158 -34.65 -29.66 -13.85
N ILE A 159 -34.63 -28.37 -14.21
CA ILE A 159 -35.48 -27.31 -13.63
C ILE A 159 -36.59 -26.92 -14.62
N GLU A 160 -37.85 -26.96 -14.17
CA GLU A 160 -39.02 -26.47 -14.90
C GLU A 160 -39.85 -25.50 -14.04
N HIS A 161 -40.45 -24.49 -14.67
CA HIS A 161 -41.42 -23.61 -13.99
C HIS A 161 -42.79 -24.32 -13.85
N PRO A 162 -43.48 -24.26 -12.70
CA PRO A 162 -44.70 -25.05 -12.46
C PRO A 162 -45.83 -24.80 -13.46
N LEU A 163 -45.93 -23.57 -13.98
CA LEU A 163 -46.94 -23.15 -14.97
C LEU A 163 -46.46 -23.26 -16.43
N GLN A 164 -45.23 -23.70 -16.68
CA GLN A 164 -44.65 -23.89 -18.02
C GLN A 164 -43.95 -25.25 -18.10
N ARG A 165 -44.70 -26.31 -17.80
CA ARG A 165 -44.23 -27.70 -17.94
C ARG A 165 -43.96 -28.03 -19.42
N ILE A 166 -42.89 -28.79 -19.67
CA ILE A 166 -42.55 -29.28 -21.01
C ILE A 166 -43.23 -30.64 -21.23
N HIS A 167 -44.10 -30.72 -22.23
CA HIS A 167 -44.89 -31.90 -22.59
C HIS A 167 -44.61 -32.44 -24.00
N ASP A 168 -43.91 -31.68 -24.84
CA ASP A 168 -43.53 -32.07 -26.21
C ASP A 168 -42.03 -31.74 -26.48
N PRO A 169 -41.27 -32.55 -27.25
CA PRO A 169 -39.85 -32.30 -27.51
C PRO A 169 -39.53 -30.98 -28.22
N ALA A 170 -40.46 -30.42 -28.99
CA ALA A 170 -40.30 -29.17 -29.74
C ALA A 170 -40.86 -27.93 -28.99
N GLN A 171 -41.51 -28.12 -27.85
CA GLN A 171 -42.04 -27.04 -27.03
C GLN A 171 -40.90 -26.16 -26.47
N ARG A 172 -40.93 -24.86 -26.82
CA ARG A 172 -40.08 -23.84 -26.17
C ARG A 172 -40.80 -23.27 -24.94
N VAL A 173 -40.06 -23.05 -23.86
CA VAL A 173 -40.53 -22.40 -22.62
C VAL A 173 -39.54 -21.33 -22.17
N ALA A 174 -39.94 -20.44 -21.26
CA ALA A 174 -39.01 -19.48 -20.69
C ALA A 174 -38.01 -20.19 -19.75
N PRO A 175 -36.69 -19.94 -19.88
CA PRO A 175 -35.72 -20.38 -18.88
C PRO A 175 -36.05 -19.83 -17.49
N ALA A 176 -35.99 -20.66 -16.46
CA ALA A 176 -36.30 -20.27 -15.08
C ALA A 176 -35.28 -20.82 -14.09
N SER A 177 -34.72 -19.94 -13.26
CA SER A 177 -33.78 -20.27 -12.18
C SER A 177 -33.99 -19.30 -11.00
N PHE A 178 -33.28 -19.48 -9.88
CA PHE A 178 -33.12 -18.47 -8.83
C PHE A 178 -31.80 -17.70 -8.93
N ALA A 179 -30.86 -18.20 -9.74
CA ALA A 179 -29.53 -17.64 -9.96
C ALA A 179 -29.57 -16.27 -10.70
N PRO A 180 -28.54 -15.43 -10.56
CA PRO A 180 -28.46 -14.14 -11.26
C PRO A 180 -28.37 -14.31 -12.78
N LEU A 181 -29.05 -13.44 -13.53
CA LEU A 181 -28.96 -13.29 -14.98
C LEU A 181 -27.64 -12.58 -15.35
N ALA A 182 -26.95 -13.08 -16.38
CA ALA A 182 -25.76 -12.44 -16.92
C ALA A 182 -26.09 -11.12 -17.64
N MET A 183 -25.12 -10.19 -17.67
CA MET A 183 -25.31 -8.80 -18.13
C MET A 183 -25.46 -8.66 -19.65
N ASP A 184 -24.94 -9.63 -20.38
CA ASP A 184 -24.92 -9.76 -21.85
C ASP A 184 -26.16 -10.48 -22.41
N TRP A 185 -26.90 -11.21 -21.56
CA TRP A 185 -28.11 -11.93 -22.00
C TRP A 185 -29.27 -10.96 -22.30
N PRO A 186 -30.15 -11.26 -23.26
CA PRO A 186 -31.19 -10.32 -23.72
C PRO A 186 -32.05 -9.72 -22.62
N GLN A 187 -32.38 -10.49 -21.58
CA GLN A 187 -33.20 -10.05 -20.44
C GLN A 187 -32.58 -8.90 -19.64
N ARG A 188 -31.25 -8.72 -19.69
CA ARG A 188 -30.55 -7.57 -19.12
C ARG A 188 -30.05 -6.63 -20.21
N ALA A 189 -29.37 -7.14 -21.24
CA ALA A 189 -28.79 -6.32 -22.31
C ALA A 189 -29.80 -5.41 -23.03
N ALA A 190 -31.08 -5.80 -23.13
CA ALA A 190 -32.14 -4.95 -23.68
C ALA A 190 -32.38 -3.64 -22.89
N HIS A 191 -31.96 -3.57 -21.62
CA HIS A 191 -32.09 -2.40 -20.75
C HIS A 191 -30.89 -1.44 -20.79
N LEU A 192 -29.78 -1.77 -21.47
CA LEU A 192 -28.55 -0.96 -21.47
C LEU A 192 -28.66 0.41 -22.17
N GLY A 193 -29.73 0.63 -22.94
CA GLY A 193 -29.86 1.79 -23.83
C GLY A 193 -29.11 1.61 -25.15
N ARG A 194 -29.27 2.57 -26.06
CA ARG A 194 -28.77 2.54 -27.44
C ARG A 194 -28.22 3.88 -27.93
N GLU A 195 -28.47 4.99 -27.24
CA GLU A 195 -28.14 6.36 -27.69
C GLU A 195 -26.64 6.74 -27.55
N TYR A 196 -25.74 5.80 -27.84
CA TYR A 196 -24.27 5.96 -27.82
C TYR A 196 -23.70 6.75 -29.01
N GLY A 197 -24.42 7.77 -29.49
CA GLY A 197 -24.05 8.59 -30.64
C GLY A 197 -23.07 9.73 -30.34
N GLN A 198 -22.80 10.58 -31.34
CA GLN A 198 -21.92 11.75 -31.20
C GLN A 198 -22.33 12.67 -30.03
N GLN A 199 -23.64 12.91 -29.87
CA GLN A 199 -24.19 13.72 -28.77
C GLN A 199 -23.86 13.13 -27.38
N TRP A 200 -23.83 11.80 -27.25
CA TRP A 200 -23.39 11.16 -26.01
C TRP A 200 -21.88 11.29 -25.82
N LEU A 201 -21.08 11.09 -26.86
CA LEU A 201 -19.62 11.25 -26.81
C LEU A 201 -19.19 12.67 -26.38
N GLU A 202 -19.91 13.70 -26.80
CA GLU A 202 -19.60 15.10 -26.51
C GLU A 202 -20.10 15.59 -25.14
N HIS A 203 -21.10 14.94 -24.54
CA HIS A 203 -21.81 15.49 -23.36
C HIS A 203 -22.01 14.53 -22.19
N ASP A 204 -22.11 13.23 -22.44
CA ASP A 204 -22.60 12.24 -21.47
C ASP A 204 -21.60 11.09 -21.24
N PHE A 205 -20.65 10.84 -22.16
CA PHE A 205 -19.47 9.98 -21.95
C PHE A 205 -18.62 10.49 -20.75
N PRO A 206 -18.04 9.60 -19.91
CA PRO A 206 -18.05 8.12 -19.98
C PRO A 206 -19.27 7.45 -19.31
N GLY A 207 -20.38 8.17 -19.17
CA GLY A 207 -21.62 7.69 -18.56
C GLY A 207 -22.46 6.77 -19.45
N PHE A 208 -23.62 6.35 -18.92
CA PHE A 208 -24.57 5.51 -19.64
C PHE A 208 -25.37 6.30 -20.69
N ALA A 209 -25.93 5.62 -21.70
CA ALA A 209 -26.75 6.26 -22.73
C ALA A 209 -28.07 6.81 -22.14
N PRO A 210 -28.56 7.99 -22.55
CA PRO A 210 -29.74 8.63 -21.94
C PRO A 210 -31.02 7.78 -21.88
N ASP A 211 -31.16 6.80 -22.78
CA ASP A 211 -32.28 5.87 -22.86
C ASP A 211 -32.13 4.60 -21.99
N MET A 212 -31.04 4.45 -21.22
CA MET A 212 -30.81 3.28 -20.37
C MET A 212 -31.90 3.11 -19.30
N ASP A 213 -32.42 1.88 -19.20
CA ASP A 213 -33.38 1.47 -18.19
C ASP A 213 -32.65 0.91 -16.97
N TRP A 214 -32.91 1.51 -15.80
CA TRP A 214 -32.25 1.18 -14.55
C TRP A 214 -32.53 -0.25 -14.03
N ARG A 215 -33.45 -0.98 -14.66
CA ARG A 215 -33.60 -2.45 -14.49
C ARG A 215 -32.36 -3.24 -14.93
N TYR A 216 -31.47 -2.66 -15.74
CA TYR A 216 -30.18 -3.27 -16.12
C TYR A 216 -29.36 -3.75 -14.90
N PHE A 217 -29.43 -3.04 -13.77
CA PHE A 217 -28.67 -3.35 -12.55
C PHE A 217 -29.32 -4.41 -11.66
N ASN A 218 -30.58 -4.76 -11.91
CA ASN A 218 -31.20 -5.91 -11.25
C ASN A 218 -30.65 -7.21 -11.86
N ALA A 219 -30.14 -8.10 -11.02
CA ALA A 219 -29.57 -9.38 -11.41
C ALA A 219 -30.57 -10.54 -11.32
N ALA A 220 -31.60 -10.45 -10.46
CA ALA A 220 -32.61 -11.50 -10.38
C ALA A 220 -33.62 -11.41 -11.53
N SER A 221 -34.35 -12.51 -11.81
CA SER A 221 -35.49 -12.47 -12.73
C SER A 221 -36.64 -11.61 -12.18
N PRO A 222 -37.54 -11.04 -13.02
CA PRO A 222 -38.60 -10.14 -12.55
C PRO A 222 -39.60 -10.72 -11.55
N ASP A 223 -39.73 -12.05 -11.50
CA ASP A 223 -40.53 -12.80 -10.52
C ASP A 223 -39.83 -12.97 -9.15
N GLN A 224 -38.62 -12.41 -8.98
CA GLN A 224 -37.84 -12.32 -7.75
C GLN A 224 -37.67 -10.87 -7.25
N TRP A 225 -38.40 -9.92 -7.84
CA TRP A 225 -38.34 -8.48 -7.51
C TRP A 225 -39.47 -8.06 -6.57
N GLY A 226 -39.16 -7.14 -5.66
CA GLY A 226 -40.16 -6.38 -4.90
C GLY A 226 -40.57 -5.08 -5.59
N PRO A 227 -41.35 -4.21 -4.91
CA PRO A 227 -41.83 -2.95 -5.50
C PRO A 227 -40.70 -2.00 -5.93
N ALA A 228 -40.93 -1.26 -7.03
CA ALA A 228 -39.95 -0.31 -7.55
C ALA A 228 -39.60 0.77 -6.51
N ASN A 229 -38.31 1.06 -6.36
CA ASN A 229 -37.72 2.00 -5.39
C ASN A 229 -37.92 1.64 -3.90
N ALA A 230 -38.52 0.49 -3.56
CA ALA A 230 -38.61 0.00 -2.19
C ALA A 230 -37.31 -0.70 -1.74
N GLU A 231 -37.28 -1.14 -0.49
CA GLU A 231 -36.22 -2.01 0.05
C GLU A 231 -36.83 -3.31 0.63
N LEU A 232 -35.97 -4.30 0.88
CA LEU A 232 -36.37 -5.48 1.65
C LEU A 232 -36.50 -5.08 3.12
N ALA A 233 -37.69 -5.22 3.69
CA ALA A 233 -37.93 -4.82 5.08
C ALA A 233 -37.14 -5.71 6.06
N GLY A 234 -36.54 -5.06 7.07
CA GLY A 234 -35.99 -5.75 8.24
C GLY A 234 -37.08 -6.56 8.96
N GLY A 235 -36.70 -7.70 9.54
CA GLY A 235 -37.64 -8.62 10.20
C GLY A 235 -38.58 -9.42 9.28
N ALA A 236 -38.54 -9.19 7.95
CA ALA A 236 -39.35 -9.91 6.99
C ALA A 236 -39.08 -11.42 7.02
N GLU A 237 -40.14 -12.23 7.08
CA GLU A 237 -40.02 -13.68 7.11
C GLU A 237 -39.51 -14.24 5.79
N TYR A 238 -38.60 -15.21 5.88
CA TYR A 238 -38.19 -16.04 4.76
C TYR A 238 -38.44 -17.53 5.02
N ALA A 239 -38.65 -18.26 3.94
CA ALA A 239 -38.72 -19.72 3.93
C ALA A 239 -38.17 -20.28 2.61
N LEU A 240 -37.29 -21.28 2.71
CA LEU A 240 -36.68 -21.99 1.60
C LEU A 240 -37.05 -23.48 1.69
N TRP A 241 -37.75 -24.01 0.69
CA TRP A 241 -38.20 -25.40 0.67
C TRP A 241 -37.26 -26.28 -0.16
N ASN A 242 -36.86 -27.42 0.40
CA ASN A 242 -36.04 -28.46 -0.24
C ASN A 242 -34.68 -27.96 -0.78
N MET A 243 -34.07 -26.95 -0.14
CA MET A 243 -32.79 -26.34 -0.53
C MET A 243 -31.61 -26.66 0.40
N HIS A 244 -31.78 -27.52 1.40
CA HIS A 244 -30.74 -27.92 2.35
C HIS A 244 -30.81 -29.44 2.61
N PRO A 245 -29.68 -30.16 2.77
CA PRO A 245 -29.66 -31.61 2.96
C PRO A 245 -30.47 -32.07 4.18
N ASP A 246 -30.36 -31.40 5.32
CA ASP A 246 -31.02 -31.82 6.58
C ASP A 246 -32.30 -31.04 6.92
N HIS A 247 -32.69 -30.06 6.10
CA HIS A 247 -33.78 -29.12 6.41
C HIS A 247 -34.78 -29.01 5.24
N PRO A 248 -35.89 -29.79 5.29
CA PRO A 248 -36.94 -29.73 4.25
C PRO A 248 -37.54 -28.33 4.06
N VAL A 249 -37.58 -27.52 5.14
CA VAL A 249 -37.91 -26.09 5.07
C VAL A 249 -37.00 -25.31 6.02
N LEU A 250 -36.02 -24.58 5.47
CA LEU A 250 -35.23 -23.61 6.23
C LEU A 250 -36.08 -22.32 6.39
N ARG A 251 -36.17 -21.77 7.60
CA ARG A 251 -37.01 -20.61 7.92
C ARG A 251 -36.29 -19.62 8.81
N GLY A 252 -36.62 -18.35 8.68
CA GLY A 252 -36.14 -17.30 9.57
C GLY A 252 -36.72 -15.93 9.25
N ARG A 253 -36.03 -14.88 9.70
CA ARG A 253 -36.31 -13.48 9.35
C ARG A 253 -35.04 -12.84 8.79
N LEU A 254 -35.19 -11.92 7.84
CA LEU A 254 -34.11 -10.99 7.51
C LEU A 254 -33.73 -10.22 8.79
N PRO A 255 -32.45 -10.08 9.14
CA PRO A 255 -32.05 -9.34 10.33
C PRO A 255 -32.45 -7.87 10.20
N ASP A 256 -32.91 -7.28 11.32
CA ASP A 256 -33.35 -5.89 11.38
C ASP A 256 -32.16 -4.94 11.61
N TRP A 257 -31.27 -4.90 10.61
CA TRP A 257 -30.02 -4.15 10.62
C TRP A 257 -30.02 -3.06 9.54
N ARG A 258 -29.52 -1.88 9.90
CA ARG A 258 -29.33 -0.74 8.99
C ARG A 258 -27.83 -0.59 8.69
N ALA A 259 -27.44 -0.80 7.44
CA ALA A 259 -26.15 -0.29 6.97
C ALA A 259 -26.22 1.24 6.84
N ARG A 260 -25.13 1.91 7.18
CA ARG A 260 -24.90 3.34 6.89
C ARG A 260 -23.56 3.47 6.17
N CYS A 261 -23.39 4.53 5.40
CA CYS A 261 -22.09 4.87 4.83
C CYS A 261 -21.92 6.38 4.85
N PHE A 262 -20.73 6.86 5.21
CA PHE A 262 -20.39 8.27 5.25
C PHE A 262 -19.23 8.57 4.30
N ALA A 263 -19.19 9.77 3.74
CA ALA A 263 -18.04 10.28 3.01
C ALA A 263 -17.57 11.63 3.56
N SER A 264 -16.30 11.96 3.38
CA SER A 264 -15.78 13.32 3.58
C SER A 264 -14.87 13.73 2.42
N ARG A 265 -14.91 15.03 2.12
CA ARG A 265 -14.10 15.71 1.10
C ARG A 265 -12.91 16.46 1.73
N GLN A 266 -12.85 16.51 3.06
CA GLN A 266 -11.78 17.15 3.82
C GLN A 266 -10.65 16.17 4.13
N ALA A 267 -9.42 16.68 4.26
CA ALA A 267 -8.24 15.85 4.52
C ALA A 267 -8.25 15.22 5.93
N ASP A 268 -8.77 15.96 6.92
CA ASP A 268 -8.96 15.56 8.32
C ASP A 268 -10.17 14.64 8.56
N GLY A 269 -11.01 14.44 7.53
CA GLY A 269 -12.24 13.65 7.61
C GLY A 269 -13.43 14.33 8.29
N GLY A 270 -13.36 15.64 8.57
CA GLY A 270 -14.50 16.42 9.08
C GLY A 270 -15.62 16.59 8.06
N ALA A 271 -16.78 17.06 8.53
CA ALA A 271 -17.99 17.29 7.73
C ALA A 271 -18.44 16.03 6.96
N LEU A 272 -18.80 14.99 7.72
CA LEU A 272 -19.30 13.73 7.17
C LEU A 272 -20.68 13.87 6.51
N GLU A 273 -20.76 13.47 5.24
CA GLU A 273 -21.99 13.39 4.45
C GLU A 273 -22.50 11.93 4.48
N GLU A 274 -23.68 11.66 5.05
CA GLU A 274 -24.28 10.32 5.02
C GLU A 274 -24.85 10.01 3.63
N ILE A 275 -24.42 8.90 3.05
CA ILE A 275 -24.90 8.34 1.80
C ILE A 275 -26.15 7.50 2.11
N PRO A 276 -27.36 7.87 1.64
CA PRO A 276 -28.57 7.10 1.92
C PRO A 276 -28.50 5.71 1.28
N LEU A 277 -28.57 4.67 2.11
CA LEU A 277 -28.53 3.27 1.66
C LEU A 277 -29.91 2.61 1.76
N ARG A 278 -30.25 1.74 0.80
CA ARG A 278 -31.45 0.88 0.80
C ARG A 278 -31.08 -0.59 0.68
N LEU A 279 -31.68 -1.47 1.51
CA LEU A 279 -31.46 -2.92 1.38
C LEU A 279 -32.14 -3.44 0.11
N THR A 280 -31.37 -3.77 -0.92
CA THR A 280 -31.91 -4.08 -2.25
C THR A 280 -31.43 -5.40 -2.84
N THR A 281 -30.61 -6.18 -2.12
CA THR A 281 -30.36 -7.58 -2.45
C THR A 281 -30.23 -8.44 -1.20
N ALA A 282 -30.93 -9.58 -1.18
CA ALA A 282 -30.64 -10.68 -0.28
C ALA A 282 -30.33 -11.94 -1.10
N TRP A 283 -29.13 -12.49 -0.96
CA TRP A 283 -28.67 -13.65 -1.71
C TRP A 283 -28.45 -14.81 -0.74
N PHE A 284 -29.27 -15.84 -0.84
CA PHE A 284 -29.19 -17.02 0.02
C PHE A 284 -28.19 -18.04 -0.54
N PHE A 285 -27.41 -18.65 0.35
CA PHE A 285 -26.47 -19.74 0.10
C PHE A 285 -26.87 -20.91 1.00
N PRO A 286 -27.96 -21.64 0.69
CA PRO A 286 -28.66 -22.45 1.68
C PRO A 286 -27.82 -23.64 2.15
N ASP A 287 -27.06 -24.26 1.24
CA ASP A 287 -26.10 -25.35 1.51
C ASP A 287 -25.08 -25.01 2.62
N HIS A 288 -24.77 -23.72 2.81
CA HIS A 288 -23.79 -23.23 3.79
C HIS A 288 -24.44 -22.58 5.01
N LEU A 289 -25.78 -22.62 5.11
CA LEU A 289 -26.60 -21.89 6.09
C LEU A 289 -26.18 -20.41 6.21
N ARG A 290 -25.98 -19.74 5.07
CA ARG A 290 -25.54 -18.34 4.97
C ARG A 290 -26.43 -17.51 4.04
N MET A 291 -26.47 -16.20 4.24
CA MET A 291 -26.96 -15.23 3.26
C MET A 291 -26.01 -14.03 3.15
N VAL A 292 -25.97 -13.39 1.97
CA VAL A 292 -25.34 -12.08 1.77
C VAL A 292 -26.42 -11.02 1.60
N LEU A 293 -26.33 -9.96 2.39
CA LEU A 293 -27.17 -8.76 2.28
C LEU A 293 -26.38 -7.63 1.64
N ILE A 294 -26.99 -6.88 0.72
CA ILE A 294 -26.35 -5.75 0.03
C ILE A 294 -27.26 -4.52 0.05
N TRP A 295 -26.81 -3.47 0.74
CA TRP A 295 -27.43 -2.16 0.77
C TRP A 295 -26.73 -1.27 -0.25
N HIS A 296 -27.51 -0.60 -1.11
CA HIS A 296 -26.97 0.23 -2.18
C HIS A 296 -27.38 1.69 -1.99
N GLY A 297 -26.51 2.62 -2.35
CA GLY A 297 -26.72 4.06 -2.28
C GLY A 297 -25.90 4.82 -3.31
N ALA A 298 -26.06 6.14 -3.34
CA ALA A 298 -25.38 7.02 -4.29
C ALA A 298 -25.11 8.40 -3.69
N LEU A 299 -23.99 9.00 -4.08
CA LEU A 299 -23.52 10.30 -3.63
C LEU A 299 -23.09 11.15 -4.83
N SER A 300 -23.47 12.43 -4.88
CA SER A 300 -22.97 13.35 -5.92
C SER A 300 -21.48 13.64 -5.74
N ILE A 301 -20.72 13.62 -6.82
CA ILE A 301 -19.27 13.90 -6.85
C ILE A 301 -18.97 15.06 -7.81
N ARG A 302 -17.88 15.78 -7.53
CA ARG A 302 -17.43 16.94 -8.34
C ARG A 302 -16.46 16.51 -9.45
N GLU A 303 -15.89 15.32 -9.31
CA GLU A 303 -14.94 14.71 -10.22
C GLU A 303 -15.52 13.37 -10.69
N ASP A 304 -15.47 13.07 -11.99
CA ASP A 304 -16.00 11.81 -12.55
C ASP A 304 -15.20 10.54 -12.18
N ASP A 305 -14.10 10.69 -11.45
CA ASP A 305 -13.29 9.63 -10.83
C ASP A 305 -13.44 9.58 -9.29
N ALA A 306 -14.30 10.43 -8.71
CA ALA A 306 -14.47 10.65 -7.27
C ALA A 306 -13.19 11.07 -6.51
N ALA A 307 -12.20 11.69 -7.19
CA ALA A 307 -11.00 12.22 -6.54
C ALA A 307 -11.29 13.31 -5.48
N ASP A 308 -12.45 13.96 -5.55
CA ASP A 308 -12.91 14.92 -4.53
C ASP A 308 -13.38 14.25 -3.22
N ILE A 309 -13.61 12.93 -3.21
CA ILE A 309 -13.86 12.16 -1.99
C ILE A 309 -12.51 11.78 -1.35
N ARG A 310 -12.23 12.35 -0.18
CA ARG A 310 -11.03 12.05 0.61
C ARG A 310 -11.21 10.76 1.40
N HIS A 311 -12.34 10.56 2.06
CA HIS A 311 -12.61 9.39 2.92
C HIS A 311 -13.99 8.79 2.68
N ILE A 312 -14.12 7.47 2.85
CA ILE A 312 -15.40 6.76 2.87
C ILE A 312 -15.44 5.71 4.00
N MET A 313 -16.57 5.60 4.69
CA MET A 313 -16.71 4.78 5.90
C MET A 313 -18.07 4.08 5.97
N PRO A 314 -18.14 2.75 5.76
CA PRO A 314 -19.34 1.95 6.01
C PRO A 314 -19.46 1.55 7.48
N ALA A 315 -20.70 1.47 7.96
CA ALA A 315 -21.07 1.07 9.31
C ALA A 315 -22.36 0.23 9.30
N MET A 316 -22.64 -0.43 10.43
CA MET A 316 -23.86 -1.20 10.67
C MET A 316 -24.46 -0.80 12.03
N GLU A 317 -25.79 -0.76 12.11
CA GLU A 317 -26.57 -0.47 13.32
C GLU A 317 -27.75 -1.45 13.43
N HIS A 318 -28.30 -1.63 14.63
CA HIS A 318 -29.65 -2.18 14.77
C HIS A 318 -30.68 -1.12 14.38
N ALA A 319 -31.79 -1.55 13.78
CA ALA A 319 -32.95 -0.67 13.62
C ALA A 319 -33.36 -0.05 14.98
N GLY A 320 -33.63 1.25 14.98
CA GLY A 320 -33.96 2.01 16.19
C GLY A 320 -32.79 2.35 17.13
N GLN A 321 -31.56 1.86 16.89
CA GLN A 321 -30.37 2.15 17.71
C GLN A 321 -29.34 3.00 16.94
N ALA A 322 -29.82 4.06 16.28
CA ALA A 322 -28.96 4.93 15.48
C ALA A 322 -27.97 5.73 16.34
N ARG A 323 -26.69 5.71 15.95
CA ARG A 323 -25.62 6.54 16.55
C ARG A 323 -25.61 7.91 15.88
N ASP A 324 -25.32 8.96 16.65
CA ASP A 324 -25.20 10.32 16.12
C ASP A 324 -24.00 10.46 15.17
N THR A 325 -24.05 11.39 14.22
CA THR A 325 -22.95 11.65 13.27
C THR A 325 -21.67 12.07 14.00
N ALA A 326 -21.77 12.72 15.17
CA ALA A 326 -20.62 13.07 16.01
C ALA A 326 -19.81 11.83 16.49
N HIS A 327 -20.45 10.69 16.71
CA HIS A 327 -19.76 9.42 17.00
C HIS A 327 -18.89 9.01 15.80
N TYR A 328 -19.46 9.09 14.60
CA TYR A 328 -18.77 8.72 13.37
C TYR A 328 -17.61 9.66 13.04
N GLU A 329 -17.75 10.96 13.26
CA GLU A 329 -16.61 11.89 13.13
C GLU A 329 -15.48 11.59 14.11
N ALA A 330 -15.80 11.24 15.36
CA ALA A 330 -14.79 10.86 16.36
C ALA A 330 -14.04 9.58 15.95
N VAL A 331 -14.75 8.58 15.40
CA VAL A 331 -14.16 7.35 14.85
C VAL A 331 -13.28 7.64 13.63
N VAL A 332 -13.67 8.57 12.75
CA VAL A 332 -12.82 9.00 11.62
C VAL A 332 -11.54 9.65 12.13
N ARG A 333 -11.63 10.63 13.04
CA ARG A 333 -10.45 11.30 13.62
C ARG A 333 -9.50 10.27 14.24
N GLN A 334 -10.01 9.32 15.03
CA GLN A 334 -9.22 8.21 15.61
C GLN A 334 -8.58 7.31 14.54
N ARG A 335 -9.29 6.93 13.48
CA ARG A 335 -8.78 6.07 12.39
C ARG A 335 -7.93 6.82 11.33
N LEU A 336 -7.81 8.13 11.45
CA LEU A 336 -6.88 8.98 10.69
C LEU A 336 -5.62 9.35 11.47
N ASP A 337 -5.62 9.18 12.79
CA ASP A 337 -4.48 9.40 13.68
C ASP A 337 -3.16 8.79 13.12
N PRO A 338 -2.04 9.53 13.08
CA PRO A 338 -0.78 9.05 12.52
C PRO A 338 -0.06 7.94 13.31
N GLU A 339 -0.38 7.72 14.58
CA GLU A 339 0.30 6.76 15.46
C GLU A 339 -0.60 5.57 15.83
N LEU A 340 -1.84 5.86 16.23
CA LEU A 340 -2.79 4.89 16.78
C LEU A 340 -3.91 4.51 15.78
N GLY A 341 -4.01 5.16 14.63
CA GLY A 341 -5.07 4.89 13.64
C GLY A 341 -5.13 3.45 13.16
N ALA A 342 -3.98 2.76 13.10
CA ALA A 342 -3.89 1.32 12.82
C ALA A 342 -4.44 0.44 13.96
N VAL A 343 -4.36 0.90 15.21
CA VAL A 343 -4.90 0.19 16.39
C VAL A 343 -6.41 0.43 16.52
N TYR A 344 -6.87 1.66 16.29
CA TYR A 344 -8.31 1.98 16.23
C TYR A 344 -9.02 1.28 15.07
N ALA A 345 -8.33 1.03 13.95
CA ALA A 345 -8.87 0.23 12.85
C ALA A 345 -9.30 -1.19 13.28
N LEU A 346 -8.66 -1.76 14.32
CA LEU A 346 -8.98 -3.09 14.86
C LEU A 346 -10.29 -3.14 15.65
N GLN A 347 -10.82 -1.99 16.10
CA GLN A 347 -12.03 -1.93 16.91
C GLN A 347 -13.30 -1.94 16.06
N ASP A 348 -13.72 -3.11 15.57
CA ASP A 348 -14.99 -3.30 14.83
C ASP A 348 -16.21 -2.69 15.56
N ALA A 349 -16.25 -2.76 16.89
CA ALA A 349 -17.33 -2.24 17.74
C ALA A 349 -17.64 -0.73 17.54
N GLN A 350 -16.67 0.03 17.01
CA GLN A 350 -16.83 1.43 16.64
C GLN A 350 -17.81 1.63 15.46
N LEU A 351 -17.89 0.66 14.55
CA LEU A 351 -18.65 0.73 13.29
C LEU A 351 -19.71 -0.36 13.15
N VAL A 352 -19.74 -1.33 14.06
CA VAL A 352 -20.64 -2.50 14.06
C VAL A 352 -21.10 -2.79 15.50
N PRO A 353 -22.33 -3.27 15.77
CA PRO A 353 -22.71 -3.71 17.12
C PRO A 353 -22.02 -5.02 17.47
N GLU A 354 -21.29 -5.07 18.59
CA GLU A 354 -20.59 -6.29 19.04
C GLU A 354 -21.55 -7.48 19.25
N ALA A 355 -22.79 -7.19 19.66
CA ALA A 355 -23.85 -8.18 19.90
C ALA A 355 -24.31 -8.98 18.65
N ILE A 356 -23.94 -8.55 17.43
CA ILE A 356 -24.21 -9.30 16.19
C ILE A 356 -22.96 -9.93 15.59
N CYS A 357 -21.78 -9.70 16.16
CA CYS A 357 -20.51 -10.18 15.62
C CYS A 357 -20.31 -11.67 15.95
N GLY A 358 -20.14 -12.50 14.92
CA GLY A 358 -19.66 -13.88 15.10
C GLY A 358 -18.24 -13.93 15.66
N GLU A 359 -17.83 -15.08 16.21
CA GLU A 359 -16.49 -15.28 16.78
C GLU A 359 -15.40 -14.84 15.80
N LEU A 360 -14.36 -14.17 16.31
CA LEU A 360 -13.15 -13.91 15.55
C LEU A 360 -12.48 -15.26 15.26
N PRO A 361 -12.13 -15.59 14.00
CA PRO A 361 -11.25 -16.72 13.72
C PRO A 361 -9.99 -16.59 14.57
N HIS A 362 -9.52 -17.71 15.17
CA HIS A 362 -8.34 -17.71 16.03
C HIS A 362 -7.09 -17.24 15.28
N VAL A 363 -6.83 -15.93 15.34
CA VAL A 363 -5.50 -15.37 15.12
C VAL A 363 -4.67 -15.83 16.30
N ASP A 364 -3.61 -16.58 16.03
CA ASP A 364 -2.67 -17.05 17.05
C ASP A 364 -1.78 -15.90 17.54
N MET A 365 -2.39 -15.01 18.32
CA MET A 365 -1.75 -13.82 18.88
C MET A 365 -0.60 -14.17 19.84
N ASP A 366 -0.55 -15.42 20.32
CA ASP A 366 0.57 -15.94 21.08
C ASP A 366 1.86 -16.01 20.24
N ALA A 367 1.78 -16.17 18.92
CA ALA A 367 2.94 -16.07 18.04
C ALA A 367 3.46 -14.63 17.87
N ALA A 368 2.56 -13.63 17.90
CA ALA A 368 2.91 -12.23 17.60
C ALA A 368 3.26 -11.39 18.85
N VAL A 369 2.67 -11.68 20.02
CA VAL A 369 2.79 -10.85 21.23
C VAL A 369 3.78 -11.43 22.26
N GLN A 370 4.11 -12.73 22.18
CA GLN A 370 5.01 -13.37 23.16
C GLN A 370 6.49 -13.08 22.91
N ARG A 371 6.93 -11.87 23.26
CA ARG A 371 8.35 -11.55 23.45
C ARG A 371 9.02 -12.60 24.35
N PRO A 372 10.09 -13.31 23.92
CA PRO A 372 10.72 -14.39 24.70
C PRO A 372 11.21 -14.00 26.10
N SER A 373 11.40 -12.70 26.36
CA SER A 373 11.76 -12.16 27.67
C SER A 373 10.69 -12.39 28.74
N ARG A 374 9.39 -12.17 28.46
CA ARG A 374 8.33 -12.31 29.48
C ARG A 374 8.19 -13.74 30.00
N LYS A 375 8.20 -14.75 29.11
CA LYS A 375 8.22 -16.17 29.51
C LYS A 375 9.47 -16.53 30.32
N ARG A 376 10.65 -15.99 29.98
CA ARG A 376 11.89 -16.20 30.76
C ARG A 376 11.85 -15.55 32.14
N ILE A 377 11.25 -14.36 32.27
CA ILE A 377 11.12 -13.64 33.56
C ILE A 377 10.17 -14.39 34.49
N HIS A 378 8.96 -14.77 34.03
CA HIS A 378 8.00 -15.50 34.87
C HIS A 378 8.49 -16.91 35.21
N ALA A 379 9.06 -17.67 34.25
CA ALA A 379 9.70 -18.95 34.55
C ALA A 379 10.91 -18.82 35.49
N GLY A 380 11.63 -17.70 35.44
CA GLY A 380 12.71 -17.36 36.38
C GLY A 380 12.21 -16.99 37.78
N ALA A 381 11.04 -16.38 37.90
CA ALA A 381 10.35 -16.18 39.18
C ALA A 381 9.85 -17.52 39.74
N ALA A 382 9.12 -18.31 38.95
CA ALA A 382 8.60 -19.63 39.33
C ALA A 382 9.71 -20.59 39.81
N ARG A 383 10.86 -20.63 39.12
CA ARG A 383 12.02 -21.46 39.53
C ARG A 383 12.67 -20.99 40.84
N ARG A 384 12.68 -19.69 41.12
CA ARG A 384 13.16 -19.15 42.40
C ARG A 384 12.17 -19.49 43.51
N HIS A 385 10.89 -19.20 43.30
CA HIS A 385 9.80 -19.50 44.22
C HIS A 385 9.76 -20.99 44.61
N ALA A 386 9.84 -21.90 43.65
CA ALA A 386 9.89 -23.34 43.91
C ALA A 386 11.11 -23.76 44.75
N LYS A 387 12.31 -23.23 44.46
CA LYS A 387 13.55 -23.56 45.19
C LYS A 387 13.59 -22.95 46.59
N GLU A 388 12.97 -21.79 46.76
CA GLU A 388 12.84 -21.10 48.05
C GLU A 388 11.80 -21.80 48.94
N ARG A 389 10.69 -22.28 48.34
CA ARG A 389 9.70 -23.17 48.97
C ARG A 389 10.32 -24.49 49.43
N GLU A 390 11.16 -25.11 48.59
CA GLU A 390 11.93 -26.30 48.93
C GLU A 390 12.93 -26.06 50.08
N SER A 391 13.59 -24.89 50.10
CA SER A 391 14.51 -24.48 51.16
C SER A 391 13.81 -24.28 52.52
N LEU A 392 12.59 -23.74 52.53
CA LEU A 392 11.79 -23.56 53.75
C LEU A 392 11.29 -24.90 54.31
N LEU A 393 10.82 -25.80 53.44
CA LEU A 393 10.45 -27.17 53.82
C LEU A 393 11.64 -27.94 54.42
N ALA A 394 12.84 -27.79 53.82
CA ALA A 394 14.08 -28.38 54.34
C ALA A 394 14.52 -27.81 55.71
N GLN A 395 14.00 -26.65 56.11
CA GLN A 395 14.20 -26.03 57.42
C GLN A 395 13.07 -26.32 58.41
N GLY A 396 12.06 -27.12 58.02
CA GLY A 396 10.89 -27.44 58.85
C GLY A 396 9.87 -26.30 58.99
N LEU A 397 9.93 -25.30 58.11
CA LEU A 397 9.00 -24.17 58.09
C LEU A 397 7.92 -24.39 57.02
N ASP A 398 6.67 -24.07 57.35
CA ASP A 398 5.56 -24.06 56.39
C ASP A 398 5.71 -22.89 55.41
N PRO A 399 6.02 -23.13 54.12
CA PRO A 399 6.30 -22.05 53.19
C PRO A 399 5.09 -21.16 52.91
N ASP A 400 3.88 -21.69 53.06
CA ASP A 400 2.66 -20.96 52.71
C ASP A 400 2.29 -19.91 53.79
N LEU A 401 3.02 -19.91 54.93
CA LEU A 401 3.06 -18.84 55.94
C LEU A 401 4.19 -17.82 55.74
N TYR A 402 5.23 -18.13 54.95
CA TYR A 402 6.45 -17.30 54.81
C TYR A 402 6.70 -16.80 53.38
N MET A 403 5.95 -17.26 52.38
CA MET A 403 6.05 -16.85 50.99
C MET A 403 4.72 -16.31 50.46
N PRO A 404 4.70 -15.17 49.75
CA PRO A 404 3.52 -14.77 49.00
C PRO A 404 3.26 -15.77 47.85
N PRO A 405 2.01 -15.98 47.44
CA PRO A 405 1.69 -16.80 46.27
C PRO A 405 2.30 -16.20 44.99
N LEU A 406 2.66 -17.06 44.04
CA LEU A 406 3.19 -16.62 42.75
C LEU A 406 2.05 -16.06 41.88
N ASP A 407 2.20 -14.83 41.36
CA ASP A 407 1.23 -14.22 40.47
C ASP A 407 0.95 -15.09 39.23
N PRO A 408 -0.32 -15.22 38.81
CA PRO A 408 -0.65 -15.88 37.55
C PRO A 408 -0.05 -15.11 36.36
N PRO A 409 0.25 -15.79 35.24
CA PRO A 409 0.70 -15.10 34.04
C PRO A 409 -0.38 -14.09 33.58
N PRO A 410 0.00 -12.84 33.23
CA PRO A 410 -0.98 -11.83 32.83
C PRO A 410 -1.70 -12.28 31.56
N ALA A 411 -3.03 -12.23 31.59
CA ALA A 411 -3.87 -12.59 30.45
C ALA A 411 -3.58 -11.68 29.25
N SER A 412 -3.62 -12.26 28.04
CA SER A 412 -3.50 -11.49 26.80
C SER A 412 -4.63 -10.46 26.69
N PRO A 413 -4.34 -9.17 26.40
CA PRO A 413 -5.37 -8.14 26.32
C PRO A 413 -6.34 -8.42 25.18
N LYS A 414 -7.62 -8.06 25.35
CA LYS A 414 -8.61 -8.19 24.28
C LYS A 414 -8.35 -7.14 23.20
N LEU A 415 -8.77 -7.43 21.97
CA LEU A 415 -8.61 -6.52 20.83
C LEU A 415 -9.25 -5.15 21.06
N ALA A 416 -10.37 -5.10 21.80
CA ALA A 416 -11.02 -3.87 22.23
C ALA A 416 -10.13 -3.01 23.15
N ASP A 417 -9.37 -3.63 24.04
CA ASP A 417 -8.54 -2.96 25.07
C ASP A 417 -7.17 -2.51 24.52
N MET A 418 -6.88 -2.79 23.24
CA MET A 418 -5.55 -2.57 22.66
C MET A 418 -5.11 -1.09 22.61
N PRO A 419 -5.93 -0.10 22.17
CA PRO A 419 -5.52 1.30 22.22
C PRO A 419 -5.20 1.78 23.64
N GLN A 420 -6.02 1.42 24.62
CA GLN A 420 -5.79 1.74 26.04
C GLN A 420 -4.54 1.04 26.59
N THR A 421 -4.27 -0.19 26.15
CA THR A 421 -3.06 -0.93 26.53
C THR A 421 -1.80 -0.32 25.91
N VAL A 422 -1.85 0.15 24.66
CA VAL A 422 -0.75 0.86 24.01
C VAL A 422 -0.52 2.24 24.64
N MET A 423 -1.58 2.98 24.96
CA MET A 423 -1.52 4.24 25.72
C MET A 423 -0.87 4.02 27.08
N ARG A 424 -1.40 3.09 27.90
CA ARG A 424 -0.79 2.78 29.21
C ARG A 424 0.67 2.33 29.11
N LEU A 425 1.04 1.52 28.12
CA LEU A 425 2.44 1.11 27.92
C LEU A 425 3.34 2.28 27.48
N ARG A 426 2.78 3.31 26.82
CA ARG A 426 3.46 4.58 26.55
C ARG A 426 3.58 5.41 27.81
N ASP A 427 2.51 5.54 28.60
CA ASP A 427 2.49 6.31 29.85
C ASP A 427 3.45 5.71 30.88
N GLU A 428 3.48 4.37 31.03
CA GLU A 428 4.45 3.63 31.86
C GLU A 428 5.89 3.87 31.38
N LEU A 429 6.13 3.97 30.07
CA LEU A 429 7.45 4.24 29.49
C LEU A 429 7.86 5.71 29.64
N GLU A 430 6.92 6.65 29.50
CA GLU A 430 7.15 8.09 29.71
C GLU A 430 7.34 8.42 31.20
N GLU A 431 6.61 7.78 32.10
CA GLU A 431 6.81 7.90 33.55
C GLU A 431 8.12 7.23 34.00
N ALA A 432 8.50 6.07 33.44
CA ALA A 432 9.81 5.48 33.68
C ALA A 432 10.96 6.41 33.21
N LYS A 433 10.83 7.06 32.05
CA LYS A 433 11.75 8.11 31.59
C LYS A 433 11.75 9.33 32.52
N ARG A 434 10.58 9.76 33.02
CA ARG A 434 10.43 10.90 33.93
C ARG A 434 11.06 10.64 35.30
N LEU A 435 10.94 9.42 35.82
CA LEU A 435 11.59 8.97 37.06
C LEU A 435 13.11 8.82 36.90
N ALA A 436 13.59 8.44 35.72
CA ALA A 436 15.02 8.40 35.40
C ALA A 436 15.66 9.80 35.28
N ALA A 437 14.88 10.87 35.07
CA ALA A 437 15.37 12.24 34.83
C ALA A 437 15.84 13.01 36.10
N GLY A 438 16.35 12.29 37.10
CA GLY A 438 16.94 12.85 38.32
C GLY A 438 18.18 13.72 38.07
N PRO A 439 18.59 14.52 39.08
CA PRO A 439 19.47 15.71 39.06
C PRO A 439 19.59 16.65 37.83
N ALA A 440 19.58 16.16 36.58
CA ALA A 440 19.63 16.98 35.36
C ALA A 440 18.48 18.00 35.27
N ALA A 441 17.32 17.70 35.88
CA ALA A 441 16.16 18.59 35.96
C ALA A 441 16.43 19.97 36.60
N ARG A 442 17.59 20.22 37.25
CA ARG A 442 17.95 21.55 37.78
C ARG A 442 18.54 22.51 36.75
N ALA A 443 18.85 22.08 35.52
CA ALA A 443 19.27 22.98 34.44
C ALA A 443 18.09 23.73 33.78
N LEU A 444 16.85 23.29 33.99
CA LEU A 444 15.62 23.84 33.40
C LEU A 444 15.08 25.10 34.13
N ALA A 445 15.95 25.82 34.84
CA ALA A 445 15.60 27.03 35.61
C ALA A 445 16.32 28.29 35.11
N ASP A 446 16.87 28.28 33.89
CA ASP A 446 17.48 29.46 33.28
C ASP A 446 16.40 30.46 32.78
N PRO A 447 16.41 31.74 33.21
CA PRO A 447 15.39 32.71 32.82
C PRO A 447 15.45 33.18 31.35
N ASN A 448 16.50 32.83 30.58
CA ASN A 448 16.69 33.29 29.19
C ASN A 448 15.86 32.52 28.15
N LEU A 449 14.97 31.63 28.60
CA LEU A 449 14.03 30.87 27.75
C LEU A 449 13.21 31.69 26.72
N PRO A 450 12.84 32.98 26.95
CA PRO A 450 12.07 33.76 25.97
C PRO A 450 12.74 33.97 24.60
N VAL A 451 14.07 33.88 24.50
CA VAL A 451 14.81 34.24 23.27
C VAL A 451 15.03 33.04 22.33
N MET A 452 14.94 31.80 22.82
CA MET A 452 15.04 30.60 21.97
C MET A 452 13.71 30.16 21.34
N ALA A 453 12.59 30.83 21.67
CA ALA A 453 11.28 30.56 21.08
C ALA A 453 11.10 31.11 19.65
N GLU A 454 12.07 31.86 19.12
CA GLU A 454 11.89 32.73 17.94
C GLU A 454 12.60 32.27 16.65
N VAL A 455 13.36 31.15 16.67
CA VAL A 455 14.41 30.89 15.64
C VAL A 455 14.34 29.52 14.92
N SER A 456 13.60 28.50 15.40
CA SER A 456 13.74 27.11 14.89
C SER A 456 12.44 26.38 14.53
N GLY A 457 11.37 27.09 14.15
CA GLY A 457 10.05 26.49 13.89
C GLY A 457 9.91 25.69 12.58
N VAL A 458 9.98 24.36 12.65
CA VAL A 458 9.42 23.40 11.67
C VAL A 458 8.89 22.18 12.45
N ASP A 459 7.69 21.69 12.12
CA ASP A 459 7.06 20.56 12.82
C ASP A 459 6.66 19.41 11.86
N ILE A 460 7.48 18.35 11.89
CA ILE A 460 7.26 16.88 11.80
C ILE A 460 6.18 16.28 10.84
N ASP A 461 5.10 16.95 10.48
CA ASP A 461 3.81 16.33 10.10
C ASP A 461 3.78 15.63 8.71
N THR A 462 4.79 15.79 7.86
CA THR A 462 4.74 15.34 6.45
C THR A 462 5.17 13.89 6.16
N LEU A 463 5.68 13.12 7.13
CA LEU A 463 6.55 11.95 6.86
C LEU A 463 5.92 10.54 6.95
N ARG A 464 4.58 10.39 7.04
CA ARG A 464 4.00 9.16 7.65
C ARG A 464 3.12 8.21 6.82
N LYS A 465 2.73 8.49 5.57
CA LYS A 465 1.68 7.69 4.87
C LYS A 465 1.82 7.60 3.34
N LEU A 466 2.22 6.42 2.78
CA LEU A 466 1.60 5.75 1.60
C LEU A 466 2.30 4.42 1.13
N ASP A 467 1.60 3.29 1.24
CA ASP A 467 1.81 1.92 0.64
C ASP A 467 0.50 1.13 0.92
N GLY A 468 -0.06 0.21 0.11
CA GLY A 468 0.15 -0.32 -1.26
C GLY A 468 -0.88 -1.46 -1.46
N GLU A 469 -1.24 -1.98 -2.65
CA GLU A 469 -0.88 -1.76 -4.06
C GLU A 469 -2.18 -1.55 -4.90
N GLY A 470 -2.07 -1.23 -6.21
CA GLY A 470 -3.18 -1.25 -7.18
C GLY A 470 -2.63 -1.34 -8.61
N GLU A 471 -3.13 -2.28 -9.44
CA GLU A 471 -2.35 -2.77 -10.60
C GLU A 471 -2.30 -1.79 -11.79
N LEU A 472 -1.08 -1.62 -12.33
CA LEU A 472 -0.78 -0.93 -13.59
C LEU A 472 0.25 -1.74 -14.39
N SER A 473 0.19 -1.61 -15.71
CA SER A 473 1.03 -2.34 -16.69
C SER A 473 2.50 -1.87 -16.69
N PRO A 474 3.44 -2.64 -17.29
CA PRO A 474 4.79 -2.78 -16.73
C PRO A 474 5.69 -1.53 -16.90
N GLY A 475 5.82 -0.75 -15.83
CA GLY A 475 6.75 0.38 -15.73
C GLY A 475 7.39 0.59 -14.35
N PHE A 476 6.86 -0.01 -13.28
CA PHE A 476 7.43 0.05 -11.93
C PHE A 476 7.15 -1.27 -11.19
N ASP A 477 8.00 -1.64 -10.23
CA ASP A 477 7.86 -2.88 -9.46
C ASP A 477 8.14 -2.60 -7.97
N PRO A 478 7.10 -2.28 -7.18
CA PRO A 478 7.23 -2.09 -5.73
C PRO A 478 7.82 -3.31 -5.05
N ARG A 479 7.57 -4.52 -5.56
CA ARG A 479 8.06 -5.78 -4.99
C ARG A 479 9.57 -5.93 -5.22
N LYS A 480 10.18 -5.37 -6.26
CA LYS A 480 11.66 -5.27 -6.40
C LYS A 480 12.29 -4.27 -5.44
N VAL A 481 11.61 -3.17 -5.10
CA VAL A 481 12.08 -2.22 -4.07
C VAL A 481 11.94 -2.85 -2.69
N LYS A 482 10.78 -3.45 -2.39
CA LYS A 482 10.50 -4.22 -1.18
C LYS A 482 11.40 -5.46 -1.05
N ARG A 483 11.90 -6.01 -2.17
CA ARG A 483 12.93 -7.07 -2.17
C ARG A 483 14.33 -6.54 -1.93
N HIS A 484 14.73 -5.37 -2.45
CA HIS A 484 16.00 -4.75 -2.01
C HIS A 484 15.96 -4.38 -0.53
N LEU A 485 14.84 -3.82 -0.04
CA LEU A 485 14.64 -3.56 1.38
C LEU A 485 14.64 -4.87 2.20
N ALA A 486 14.01 -5.94 1.73
CA ALA A 486 14.07 -7.23 2.42
C ALA A 486 15.43 -7.94 2.32
N GLU A 487 16.20 -7.77 1.24
CA GLU A 487 17.59 -8.23 1.09
C GLU A 487 18.53 -7.44 2.01
N PHE A 488 18.24 -6.16 2.24
CA PHE A 488 18.91 -5.26 3.19
C PHE A 488 18.54 -5.60 4.64
N ASP A 489 17.25 -5.80 4.96
CA ASP A 489 16.72 -6.19 6.27
C ASP A 489 17.14 -7.63 6.68
N ALA A 490 17.28 -8.52 5.69
CA ALA A 490 17.83 -9.87 5.90
C ALA A 490 19.36 -9.90 5.97
N SER A 491 20.04 -8.77 5.70
CA SER A 491 21.49 -8.69 5.91
C SER A 491 21.82 -8.70 7.41
N PRO A 492 22.99 -9.21 7.83
CA PRO A 492 23.44 -9.14 9.22
C PRO A 492 23.53 -7.70 9.79
N HIS A 493 23.49 -6.67 8.94
CA HIS A 493 23.69 -5.27 9.29
C HIS A 493 22.41 -4.52 9.64
N ALA A 494 21.24 -5.11 9.42
CA ALA A 494 19.93 -4.52 9.75
C ALA A 494 19.34 -5.03 11.07
N GLN A 495 19.87 -6.13 11.63
CA GLN A 495 19.41 -6.71 12.90
C GLN A 495 19.98 -5.98 14.15
N ALA A 496 20.57 -4.80 13.98
CA ALA A 496 21.12 -3.98 15.06
C ALA A 496 20.09 -2.91 15.50
N GLU A 497 19.42 -3.12 16.63
CA GLU A 497 18.41 -2.17 17.14
C GLU A 497 19.03 -0.80 17.49
N PRO A 498 18.45 0.33 17.01
CA PRO A 498 18.85 1.68 17.40
C PRO A 498 18.31 2.04 18.80
N GLY A 499 18.77 1.31 19.81
CA GLY A 499 18.30 1.45 21.19
C GLY A 499 19.18 0.81 22.27
N ALA A 500 20.27 0.13 21.90
CA ALA A 500 21.23 -0.38 22.88
C ALA A 500 21.92 0.78 23.62
N GLU A 501 21.99 0.70 24.96
CA GLU A 501 22.81 1.59 25.77
C GLU A 501 24.28 1.55 25.28
N ALA A 502 24.99 2.67 25.41
CA ALA A 502 26.38 2.80 24.97
C ALA A 502 27.35 2.04 25.89
N GLY A 503 27.31 0.71 25.79
CA GLY A 503 28.17 -0.19 26.55
C GLY A 503 29.66 0.04 26.25
N SER A 504 30.51 -0.32 27.20
CA SER A 504 31.96 -0.28 27.00
C SER A 504 32.35 -1.12 25.78
N PRO A 505 33.16 -0.60 24.83
CA PRO A 505 33.68 -1.41 23.74
C PRO A 505 34.50 -2.59 24.30
N PRO A 506 34.60 -3.72 23.57
CA PRO A 506 35.36 -4.88 24.02
C PRO A 506 36.82 -4.48 24.31
N PRO A 507 37.52 -5.13 25.26
CA PRO A 507 38.86 -4.70 25.68
C PRO A 507 39.89 -4.84 24.56
N LEU A 508 40.09 -3.75 23.80
CA LEU A 508 40.98 -3.66 22.62
C LEU A 508 42.48 -3.79 22.95
N SER A 509 42.85 -4.23 24.16
CA SER A 509 44.22 -4.34 24.63
C SER A 509 44.98 -5.58 24.11
N GLN A 510 44.29 -6.48 23.41
CA GLN A 510 44.81 -7.71 22.83
C GLN A 510 44.35 -7.88 21.39
N THR A 511 45.02 -8.76 20.63
CA THR A 511 44.62 -9.13 19.26
C THR A 511 43.24 -9.79 19.29
N LEU A 512 42.26 -9.19 18.59
CA LEU A 512 40.91 -9.75 18.52
C LEU A 512 40.89 -11.05 17.69
N THR A 513 40.02 -11.99 18.03
CA THR A 513 39.72 -13.12 17.13
C THR A 513 38.97 -12.59 15.89
N PRO A 514 39.03 -13.25 14.71
CA PRO A 514 38.37 -12.75 13.51
C PRO A 514 36.87 -12.49 13.67
N GLN A 515 36.17 -13.32 14.45
CA GLN A 515 34.74 -13.16 14.75
C GLN A 515 34.46 -11.93 15.63
N VAL A 516 35.26 -11.71 16.68
CA VAL A 516 35.13 -10.51 17.54
C VAL A 516 35.56 -9.25 16.80
N HIS A 517 36.56 -9.34 15.93
CA HIS A 517 36.94 -8.26 15.04
C HIS A 517 35.80 -7.89 14.09
N GLN A 518 35.16 -8.86 13.43
CA GLN A 518 34.03 -8.62 12.52
C GLN A 518 32.83 -7.99 13.27
N ALA A 519 32.45 -8.55 14.42
CA ALA A 519 31.38 -8.00 15.24
C ALA A 519 31.68 -6.55 15.70
N TYR A 520 32.92 -6.24 16.06
CA TYR A 520 33.35 -4.88 16.40
C TYR A 520 33.38 -3.96 15.16
N GLN A 521 33.90 -4.43 14.02
CA GLN A 521 33.92 -3.68 12.75
C GLN A 521 32.51 -3.30 12.29
N GLN A 522 31.51 -4.17 12.47
CA GLN A 522 30.11 -3.85 12.17
C GLN A 522 29.49 -2.84 13.16
N SER A 523 29.78 -2.96 14.46
CA SER A 523 29.09 -2.21 15.54
C SER A 523 29.83 -0.98 16.08
N ALA A 524 31.09 -0.76 15.73
CA ALA A 524 31.96 0.22 16.40
C ALA A 524 31.39 1.65 16.45
N HIS A 525 30.61 2.02 15.43
CA HIS A 525 30.04 3.35 15.27
C HIS A 525 28.87 3.67 16.22
N HIS A 526 28.33 2.68 16.95
CA HIS A 526 27.37 2.96 18.03
C HIS A 526 28.06 3.46 19.30
N PHE A 527 29.27 2.96 19.61
CA PHE A 527 30.03 3.32 20.82
C PHE A 527 30.63 4.73 20.77
N ALA A 528 30.98 5.27 21.94
CA ALA A 528 31.73 6.52 22.05
C ALA A 528 33.13 6.38 21.43
N ALA A 529 33.62 7.46 20.82
CA ALA A 529 34.97 7.50 20.24
C ALA A 529 36.04 7.23 21.33
N PRO A 530 37.01 6.33 21.10
CA PRO A 530 38.06 6.06 22.08
C PRO A 530 38.89 7.32 22.41
N PRO A 531 39.30 7.51 23.68
CA PRO A 531 40.11 8.66 24.06
C PRO A 531 41.51 8.62 23.42
N PRO A 532 42.14 9.78 23.17
CA PRO A 532 43.49 9.84 22.61
C PRO A 532 44.53 9.03 23.41
N MET A 533 45.44 8.38 22.69
CA MET A 533 46.49 7.55 23.27
C MET A 533 47.48 8.41 24.07
N SER A 534 47.80 8.00 25.30
CA SER A 534 48.69 8.78 26.18
C SER A 534 50.07 9.02 25.54
N PRO A 535 50.72 10.18 25.74
CA PRO A 535 51.87 10.60 24.92
C PRO A 535 53.04 9.59 24.88
N LEU A 536 53.37 8.96 26.01
CA LEU A 536 54.42 7.92 26.07
C LEU A 536 54.04 6.64 25.32
N ARG A 537 52.74 6.28 25.28
CA ARG A 537 52.25 5.15 24.49
C ARG A 537 52.19 5.53 23.02
N ALA A 538 51.72 6.73 22.67
CA ALA A 538 51.68 7.24 21.30
C ALA A 538 53.09 7.28 20.66
N GLN A 539 54.10 7.82 21.37
CA GLN A 539 55.49 7.84 20.87
C GLN A 539 56.05 6.43 20.66
N ARG A 540 55.73 5.47 21.55
CA ARG A 540 56.11 4.06 21.38
C ARG A 540 55.41 3.39 20.19
N THR A 541 54.12 3.65 20.01
CA THR A 541 53.31 3.15 18.87
C THR A 541 53.85 3.70 17.55
N ARG A 542 54.11 5.01 17.47
CA ARG A 542 54.66 5.67 16.27
C ARG A 542 56.05 5.14 15.91
N ARG A 543 56.94 4.94 16.89
CA ARG A 543 58.25 4.28 16.67
C ARG A 543 58.14 2.82 16.21
N LYS A 544 57.13 2.08 16.67
CA LYS A 544 56.84 0.71 16.15
C LYS A 544 56.34 0.74 14.71
N LEU A 545 55.51 1.72 14.36
CA LEU A 545 55.01 1.91 13.00
C LEU A 545 56.15 2.31 12.05
N ASP A 546 56.96 3.31 12.40
CA ASP A 546 58.19 3.70 11.67
C ASP A 546 59.12 2.53 11.35
N ALA A 547 59.19 1.53 12.24
CA ALA A 547 60.01 0.33 12.02
C ALA A 547 59.41 -0.60 10.94
N ARG A 548 58.08 -0.76 10.89
CA ARG A 548 57.39 -1.53 9.84
C ARG A 548 57.36 -0.78 8.50
N LEU A 549 57.22 0.54 8.51
CA LEU A 549 57.24 1.40 7.32
C LEU A 549 58.56 1.34 6.54
N LYS A 550 59.65 0.96 7.21
CA LYS A 550 61.01 0.72 6.66
C LYS A 550 61.27 -0.75 6.31
N GLY A 551 60.34 -1.64 6.61
CA GLY A 551 60.42 -3.07 6.33
C GLY A 551 59.39 -3.50 5.28
N ASP A 552 58.53 -4.44 5.65
CA ASP A 552 57.49 -5.04 4.82
C ASP A 552 56.28 -4.13 4.51
N ARG A 553 56.13 -3.01 5.25
CA ARG A 553 54.89 -2.20 5.27
C ARG A 553 53.64 -3.00 5.65
N ASP A 554 53.77 -4.13 6.37
CA ASP A 554 52.62 -4.89 6.86
C ASP A 554 52.19 -4.41 8.25
N CYS A 555 51.04 -3.74 8.34
CA CYS A 555 50.43 -3.25 9.58
C CYS A 555 49.08 -3.93 9.88
N LYS A 556 48.85 -5.10 9.29
CA LYS A 556 47.68 -5.96 9.51
C LYS A 556 47.47 -6.32 10.98
N ASP A 557 46.19 -6.41 11.38
CA ASP A 557 45.71 -6.70 12.74
C ASP A 557 46.25 -5.75 13.84
N MET A 558 46.86 -4.60 13.49
CA MET A 558 47.44 -3.69 14.48
C MET A 558 46.38 -2.86 15.21
N ASN A 559 46.44 -2.87 16.54
CA ASN A 559 45.76 -1.85 17.35
C ASN A 559 46.52 -0.52 17.28
N LEU A 560 45.83 0.50 16.77
CA LEU A 560 46.25 1.90 16.65
C LEU A 560 45.21 2.85 17.29
N THR A 561 44.41 2.33 18.23
CA THR A 561 43.28 3.05 18.86
C THR A 561 43.75 4.33 19.55
N GLY A 562 43.20 5.48 19.15
CA GLY A 562 43.59 6.80 19.67
C GLY A 562 45.00 7.25 19.29
N ALA A 563 45.73 6.56 18.38
CA ALA A 563 47.12 6.89 18.06
C ALA A 563 47.25 8.23 17.32
N ASP A 564 48.36 8.96 17.57
CA ASP A 564 48.71 10.15 16.80
C ASP A 564 49.65 9.79 15.64
N LEU A 565 49.05 9.63 14.47
CA LEU A 565 49.67 9.26 13.21
C LEU A 565 49.72 10.46 12.23
N SER A 566 49.48 11.68 12.74
CA SER A 566 49.41 12.90 11.94
C SER A 566 50.72 13.14 11.17
N GLY A 567 50.64 13.52 9.90
CA GLY A 567 51.78 13.83 9.04
C GLY A 567 52.70 12.64 8.69
N MET A 568 52.25 11.39 8.80
CA MET A 568 53.04 10.21 8.42
C MET A 568 52.87 9.84 6.94
N ASP A 569 53.96 9.35 6.31
CA ASP A 569 53.84 8.53 5.09
C ASP A 569 53.46 7.10 5.48
N LEU A 570 52.23 6.74 5.15
CA LEU A 570 51.61 5.42 5.28
C LEU A 570 51.16 4.89 3.90
N SER A 571 51.73 5.42 2.81
CA SER A 571 51.32 5.09 1.44
C SER A 571 51.62 3.62 1.11
N GLY A 572 50.70 2.92 0.45
CA GLY A 572 50.84 1.50 0.10
C GLY A 572 50.94 0.53 1.29
N VAL A 573 50.62 0.96 2.52
CA VAL A 573 50.67 0.12 3.72
C VAL A 573 49.48 -0.85 3.76
N ASN A 574 49.73 -2.08 4.19
CA ASN A 574 48.68 -3.05 4.50
C ASN A 574 48.14 -2.78 5.90
N PHE A 575 46.91 -2.27 6.03
CA PHE A 575 46.19 -2.06 7.28
C PHE A 575 44.97 -2.99 7.39
N GLN A 576 44.98 -4.16 6.74
CA GLN A 576 43.88 -5.13 6.84
C GLN A 576 43.52 -5.41 8.30
N ARG A 577 42.25 -5.22 8.68
CA ARG A 577 41.75 -5.39 10.07
C ARG A 577 42.53 -4.58 11.13
N ALA A 578 43.13 -3.45 10.76
CA ALA A 578 43.73 -2.53 11.73
C ALA A 578 42.63 -1.77 12.50
N ILE A 579 42.86 -1.54 13.79
CA ILE A 579 41.92 -0.83 14.67
C ILE A 579 42.43 0.59 14.90
N LEU A 580 42.00 1.50 14.03
CA LEU A 580 42.32 2.93 13.97
C LEU A 580 41.26 3.81 14.66
N ALA A 581 40.32 3.22 15.42
CA ALA A 581 39.25 3.95 16.07
C ALA A 581 39.78 5.10 16.96
N GLY A 582 39.27 6.32 16.76
CA GLY A 582 39.72 7.54 17.42
C GLY A 582 41.15 8.01 17.06
N ALA A 583 41.82 7.43 16.06
CA ALA A 583 43.16 7.84 15.67
C ALA A 583 43.17 9.22 14.99
N ARG A 584 44.29 9.94 15.15
CA ARG A 584 44.55 11.21 14.46
C ARG A 584 45.44 10.94 13.26
N LEU A 585 44.90 11.18 12.07
CA LEU A 585 45.53 10.99 10.76
C LEU A 585 45.60 12.32 9.99
N MET A 586 45.60 13.44 10.72
CA MET A 586 45.70 14.79 10.16
C MET A 586 46.94 14.91 9.27
N ASP A 587 46.80 15.40 8.05
CA ASP A 587 47.89 15.56 7.07
C ASP A 587 48.68 14.26 6.76
N ALA A 588 48.17 13.07 7.11
CA ALA A 588 48.81 11.79 6.83
C ALA A 588 48.54 11.34 5.38
N ARG A 589 49.48 10.56 4.81
CA ARG A 589 49.37 10.00 3.46
C ARG A 589 49.13 8.51 3.54
N LEU A 590 47.96 8.06 3.12
CA LEU A 590 47.53 6.66 3.02
C LEU A 590 47.27 6.28 1.55
N ASP A 591 47.88 7.01 0.61
CA ASP A 591 47.74 6.81 -0.84
C ASP A 591 48.04 5.35 -1.22
N GLY A 592 47.10 4.66 -1.86
CA GLY A 592 47.21 3.26 -2.29
C GLY A 592 47.28 2.19 -1.18
N SER A 593 46.97 2.55 0.09
CA SER A 593 46.94 1.60 1.22
C SER A 593 45.73 0.64 1.16
N ASP A 594 45.85 -0.51 1.84
CA ASP A 594 44.75 -1.47 2.00
C ASP A 594 44.17 -1.44 3.41
N LEU A 595 43.00 -0.82 3.55
CA LEU A 595 42.22 -0.72 4.79
C LEU A 595 41.04 -1.72 4.80
N THR A 596 41.14 -2.83 4.06
CA THR A 596 40.09 -3.86 4.05
C THR A 596 39.78 -4.37 5.47
N ASP A 597 38.50 -4.42 5.81
CA ASP A 597 37.97 -4.74 7.15
C ASP A 597 38.49 -3.83 8.30
N ALA A 598 39.14 -2.69 8.03
CA ALA A 598 39.70 -1.82 9.07
C ALA A 598 38.65 -0.96 9.80
N VAL A 599 38.90 -0.65 11.08
CA VAL A 599 37.98 0.13 11.92
C VAL A 599 38.56 1.51 12.19
N LEU A 600 38.09 2.53 11.46
CA LEU A 600 38.51 3.93 11.57
C LEU A 600 37.50 4.79 12.35
N THR A 601 36.53 4.18 13.04
CA THR A 601 35.41 4.88 13.70
C THR A 601 35.88 6.06 14.57
N GLY A 602 35.34 7.26 14.31
CA GLY A 602 35.70 8.46 15.06
C GLY A 602 37.12 9.00 14.82
N ALA A 603 37.85 8.51 13.81
CA ALA A 603 39.16 9.04 13.44
C ALA A 603 39.06 10.44 12.79
N ASP A 604 40.14 11.22 12.91
CA ASP A 604 40.30 12.52 12.26
C ASP A 604 41.21 12.38 11.02
N LEU A 605 40.60 12.47 9.85
CA LEU A 605 41.20 12.35 8.52
C LEU A 605 41.38 13.73 7.85
N THR A 606 41.41 14.82 8.62
CA THR A 606 41.57 16.19 8.10
C THR A 606 42.85 16.32 7.25
N ARG A 607 42.69 16.67 5.97
CA ARG A 607 43.75 16.76 4.94
C ARG A 607 44.53 15.46 4.72
N ALA A 608 43.94 14.30 5.03
CA ALA A 608 44.55 13.02 4.70
C ALA A 608 44.53 12.76 3.18
N GLY A 609 45.66 12.35 2.62
CA GLY A 609 45.75 11.82 1.26
C GLY A 609 45.37 10.34 1.28
N MET A 610 44.35 9.93 0.54
CA MET A 610 43.83 8.56 0.52
C MET A 610 43.54 8.11 -0.93
N ARG A 611 44.35 8.57 -1.89
CA ARG A 611 44.11 8.31 -3.31
C ARG A 611 44.26 6.83 -3.63
N GLY A 612 43.29 6.23 -4.31
CA GLY A 612 43.32 4.81 -4.67
C GLY A 612 43.27 3.83 -3.49
N VAL A 613 42.90 4.29 -2.28
CA VAL A 613 42.79 3.44 -1.08
C VAL A 613 41.72 2.35 -1.26
N ASN A 614 41.93 1.19 -0.65
CA ASN A 614 40.91 0.14 -0.54
C ASN A 614 40.22 0.18 0.83
N LEU A 615 38.93 0.54 0.87
CA LEU A 615 38.09 0.62 2.07
C LEU A 615 37.04 -0.50 2.12
N THR A 616 37.31 -1.64 1.48
CA THR A 616 36.37 -2.78 1.43
C THR A 616 36.01 -3.26 2.85
N ARG A 617 34.74 -3.18 3.25
CA ARG A 617 34.26 -3.44 4.63
C ARG A 617 34.93 -2.60 5.72
N ALA A 618 35.57 -1.47 5.39
CA ALA A 618 36.03 -0.55 6.42
C ALA A 618 34.85 0.12 7.15
N ASN A 619 35.05 0.51 8.40
CA ASN A 619 34.09 1.32 9.17
C ASN A 619 34.68 2.71 9.43
N LEU A 620 34.10 3.71 8.75
CA LEU A 620 34.37 5.14 8.88
C LEU A 620 33.20 5.86 9.57
N GLY A 621 32.36 5.14 10.33
CA GLY A 621 31.29 5.76 11.08
C GLY A 621 31.83 6.80 12.07
N ARG A 622 31.13 7.95 12.19
CA ARG A 622 31.54 9.10 13.00
C ARG A 622 32.93 9.70 12.67
N THR A 623 33.61 9.34 11.57
CA THR A 623 34.89 9.98 11.19
C THR A 623 34.69 11.44 10.84
N ARG A 624 35.69 12.27 11.14
CA ARG A 624 35.82 13.64 10.62
C ARG A 624 36.74 13.63 9.40
N CYS A 625 36.22 14.02 8.25
CA CYS A 625 37.01 14.23 7.03
C CYS A 625 36.87 15.70 6.60
N VAL A 626 37.95 16.48 6.61
CA VAL A 626 37.93 17.87 6.12
C VAL A 626 39.06 18.02 5.11
N GLN A 627 38.74 18.34 3.86
CA GLN A 627 39.70 18.43 2.75
C GLN A 627 40.52 17.14 2.52
N ALA A 628 39.95 15.97 2.78
CA ALA A 628 40.57 14.67 2.49
C ALA A 628 40.41 14.28 1.00
N ASP A 629 41.38 13.55 0.46
CA ASP A 629 41.40 13.12 -0.96
C ASP A 629 41.27 11.59 -1.08
N PHE A 630 40.03 11.12 -1.28
CA PHE A 630 39.66 9.73 -1.54
C PHE A 630 39.52 9.43 -3.05
N ALA A 631 40.11 10.25 -3.95
CA ALA A 631 39.96 10.03 -5.39
C ALA A 631 40.39 8.62 -5.82
N GLN A 632 39.64 8.00 -6.72
CA GLN A 632 39.87 6.65 -7.25
C GLN A 632 39.84 5.50 -6.22
N SER A 633 39.39 5.76 -4.99
CA SER A 633 39.25 4.75 -3.93
C SER A 633 38.21 3.66 -4.24
N GLN A 634 38.37 2.49 -3.60
CA GLN A 634 37.40 1.39 -3.63
C GLN A 634 36.62 1.36 -2.32
N VAL A 635 35.31 1.63 -2.38
CA VAL A 635 34.41 1.84 -1.25
C VAL A 635 33.27 0.79 -1.28
N LYS A 636 33.66 -0.47 -1.11
CA LYS A 636 32.75 -1.62 -1.17
C LYS A 636 32.35 -2.08 0.24
N GLU A 637 31.06 -2.31 0.51
CA GLU A 637 30.53 -2.81 1.80
C GLU A 637 30.94 -1.92 3.00
N THR A 638 31.28 -0.65 2.74
CA THR A 638 31.87 0.30 3.69
C THR A 638 30.79 1.01 4.51
N ILE A 639 31.01 1.13 5.83
CA ILE A 639 30.10 1.84 6.76
C ILE A 639 30.58 3.29 6.93
N TRP A 640 29.69 4.26 6.72
CA TRP A 640 29.98 5.70 6.83
C TRP A 640 29.02 6.43 7.79
N ASP A 641 28.37 5.70 8.70
CA ASP A 641 27.24 6.19 9.49
C ASP A 641 27.64 7.34 10.44
N HIS A 642 26.89 8.44 10.39
CA HIS A 642 27.19 9.71 11.08
C HIS A 642 28.57 10.34 10.74
N ALA A 643 29.24 9.95 9.65
CA ALA A 643 30.47 10.60 9.22
C ALA A 643 30.22 12.08 8.84
N ASP A 644 31.23 12.94 9.08
CA ASP A 644 31.18 14.38 8.79
C ASP A 644 32.28 14.72 7.77
N CYS A 645 31.89 14.98 6.53
CA CYS A 645 32.77 15.19 5.38
C CYS A 645 32.61 16.60 4.81
N GLU A 646 33.67 17.41 4.84
CA GLU A 646 33.69 18.77 4.28
C GLU A 646 34.79 18.89 3.22
N ARG A 647 34.48 19.43 2.04
CA ARG A 647 35.44 19.72 0.95
C ARG A 647 36.30 18.52 0.52
N CYS A 648 35.78 17.30 0.68
CA CYS A 648 36.51 16.07 0.37
C CYS A 648 36.37 15.70 -1.12
N SER A 649 37.44 15.16 -1.72
CA SER A 649 37.39 14.63 -3.08
C SER A 649 37.12 13.13 -3.06
N PHE A 650 36.14 12.70 -3.85
CA PHE A 650 35.81 11.31 -4.14
C PHE A 650 35.88 11.05 -5.67
N LEU A 651 36.62 11.91 -6.40
CA LEU A 651 36.72 11.92 -7.86
C LEU A 651 37.06 10.53 -8.43
N GLY A 652 36.17 9.97 -9.24
CA GLY A 652 36.37 8.66 -9.86
C GLY A 652 36.44 7.45 -8.90
N SER A 653 35.96 7.59 -7.66
CA SER A 653 35.86 6.45 -6.71
C SER A 653 34.76 5.45 -7.08
N ALA A 654 34.82 4.25 -6.51
CA ALA A 654 33.87 3.16 -6.78
C ALA A 654 33.16 2.70 -5.49
N TRP A 655 31.88 3.03 -5.37
CA TRP A 655 31.01 2.76 -4.24
C TRP A 655 30.10 1.58 -4.53
N ARG A 656 30.08 0.56 -3.67
CA ARG A 656 29.30 -0.67 -3.87
C ARG A 656 28.73 -1.20 -2.57
N LEU A 657 27.46 -1.62 -2.55
CA LEU A 657 26.87 -2.36 -1.41
C LEU A 657 27.06 -1.66 -0.03
N GLY A 658 27.09 -0.32 -0.02
CA GLY A 658 27.38 0.50 1.15
C GLY A 658 26.20 1.35 1.59
N ARG A 659 26.32 2.00 2.75
CA ARG A 659 25.31 2.94 3.25
C ARG A 659 25.91 4.23 3.82
N LEU A 660 25.12 5.30 3.73
CA LEU A 660 25.23 6.50 4.55
C LEU A 660 23.98 6.62 5.43
N TYR A 661 24.04 6.19 6.69
CA TYR A 661 23.01 6.55 7.66
C TYR A 661 23.39 7.84 8.41
N GLN A 662 22.56 8.88 8.33
CA GLN A 662 22.75 10.17 9.03
C GLN A 662 24.12 10.84 8.84
N ALA A 663 24.83 10.54 7.74
CA ALA A 663 26.09 11.19 7.39
C ALA A 663 25.85 12.61 6.87
N ARG A 664 26.83 13.50 7.08
CA ARG A 664 26.80 14.89 6.63
C ARG A 664 27.96 15.13 5.66
N LEU A 665 27.64 15.53 4.43
CA LEU A 665 28.61 15.75 3.35
C LEU A 665 28.39 17.16 2.80
N ARG A 666 29.47 17.94 2.70
CA ARG A 666 29.43 19.37 2.35
C ARG A 666 30.54 19.69 1.37
N GLU A 667 30.21 20.36 0.26
CA GLU A 667 31.17 20.79 -0.77
C GLU A 667 32.03 19.63 -1.33
N CYS A 668 31.50 18.40 -1.33
CA CYS A 668 32.25 17.19 -1.70
C CYS A 668 32.14 16.89 -3.21
N ASP A 669 33.22 16.34 -3.79
CA ASP A 669 33.34 16.10 -5.22
C ASP A 669 33.27 14.59 -5.57
N PHE A 670 32.09 14.13 -5.98
CA PHE A 670 31.82 12.79 -6.48
C PHE A 670 31.86 12.72 -8.03
N SER A 671 32.45 13.70 -8.71
CA SER A 671 32.47 13.71 -10.17
C SER A 671 33.14 12.44 -10.72
N ARG A 672 32.55 11.85 -11.76
CA ARG A 672 32.96 10.55 -12.36
C ARG A 672 32.97 9.35 -11.40
N ALA A 673 32.48 9.48 -10.17
CA ALA A 673 32.35 8.35 -9.25
C ALA A 673 31.30 7.36 -9.78
N THR A 674 31.40 6.12 -9.31
CA THR A 674 30.44 5.05 -9.61
C THR A 674 29.78 4.58 -8.34
N PHE A 675 28.46 4.41 -8.35
CA PHE A 675 27.65 3.87 -7.25
C PHE A 675 26.82 2.70 -7.76
N GLU A 676 26.83 1.59 -7.03
CA GLU A 676 26.15 0.35 -7.41
C GLU A 676 25.50 -0.26 -6.15
N GLN A 677 24.17 -0.38 -6.13
CA GLN A 677 23.39 -0.92 -5.01
C GLN A 677 23.76 -0.27 -3.66
N TRP A 678 23.53 1.04 -3.54
CA TRP A 678 23.99 1.87 -2.43
C TRP A 678 22.87 2.79 -1.90
N ALA A 679 22.81 2.99 -0.58
CA ALA A 679 21.71 3.67 0.09
C ALA A 679 22.17 4.86 0.94
N ALA A 680 21.56 6.03 0.72
CA ALA A 680 21.67 7.21 1.57
C ALA A 680 20.36 7.40 2.36
N MET A 681 20.40 7.21 3.67
CA MET A 681 19.24 7.23 4.57
C MET A 681 19.42 8.32 5.63
N SER A 682 18.57 9.34 5.60
CA SER A 682 18.70 10.54 6.45
C SER A 682 20.04 11.26 6.36
N ALA A 683 20.78 11.06 5.26
CA ALA A 683 22.02 11.76 4.98
C ALA A 683 21.76 13.18 4.45
N THR A 684 22.63 14.12 4.79
CA THR A 684 22.63 15.49 4.27
C THR A 684 23.79 15.65 3.30
N LEU A 685 23.51 15.92 2.03
CA LEU A 685 24.51 16.24 1.02
C LEU A 685 24.25 17.66 0.52
N ALA A 686 25.17 18.59 0.84
CA ALA A 686 25.04 20.01 0.50
C ALA A 686 26.19 20.46 -0.41
N ASN A 687 25.89 21.20 -1.49
CA ASN A 687 26.85 21.67 -2.49
C ASN A 687 27.74 20.53 -3.06
N CYS A 688 27.18 19.33 -3.20
CA CYS A 688 27.91 18.14 -3.64
C CYS A 688 27.79 17.95 -5.16
N ARG A 689 28.92 17.72 -5.82
CA ARG A 689 28.99 17.55 -7.29
C ARG A 689 29.06 16.08 -7.66
N PHE A 690 28.13 15.63 -8.50
CA PHE A 690 28.01 14.29 -9.09
C PHE A 690 28.21 14.34 -10.62
N GLN A 691 28.93 15.35 -11.12
CA GLN A 691 29.10 15.55 -12.56
C GLN A 691 29.74 14.32 -13.23
N GLN A 692 29.13 13.82 -14.32
CA GLN A 692 29.58 12.59 -15.00
C GLN A 692 29.63 11.33 -14.11
N ALA A 693 28.99 11.33 -12.94
CA ALA A 693 28.89 10.14 -12.09
C ALA A 693 27.92 9.12 -12.70
N ARG A 694 28.04 7.85 -12.28
CA ARG A 694 27.14 6.77 -12.70
C ARG A 694 26.55 6.06 -11.49
N LEU A 695 25.23 6.04 -11.38
CA LEU A 695 24.49 5.47 -10.25
C LEU A 695 23.55 4.38 -10.76
N ASP A 696 23.72 3.13 -10.32
CA ASP A 696 22.79 2.04 -10.63
C ASP A 696 22.22 1.41 -9.34
N GLN A 697 20.89 1.28 -9.30
CA GLN A 697 20.14 0.72 -8.16
C GLN A 697 20.38 1.47 -6.83
N CYS A 698 20.59 2.78 -6.88
CA CYS A 698 20.82 3.60 -5.68
C CYS A 698 19.51 4.14 -5.08
N VAL A 699 19.49 4.38 -3.77
CA VAL A 699 18.32 4.95 -3.07
C VAL A 699 18.76 6.14 -2.20
N PHE A 700 18.06 7.25 -2.34
CA PHE A 700 18.10 8.40 -1.42
C PHE A 700 16.76 8.47 -0.69
N MET A 701 16.78 8.43 0.65
CA MET A 701 15.58 8.31 1.48
C MET A 701 15.65 9.23 2.70
N GLN A 702 14.60 10.03 2.93
CA GLN A 702 14.41 10.84 4.15
C GLN A 702 15.59 11.76 4.50
N GLY A 703 16.33 12.20 3.49
CA GLY A 703 17.56 13.01 3.59
C GLY A 703 17.46 14.33 2.83
N ALA A 704 18.58 15.01 2.61
CA ALA A 704 18.61 16.30 1.93
C ALA A 704 19.69 16.36 0.84
N LEU A 705 19.33 16.91 -0.33
CA LEU A 705 20.18 17.14 -1.50
C LEU A 705 20.17 18.65 -1.86
N ALA A 706 20.88 19.45 -1.06
CA ALA A 706 20.95 20.90 -1.22
C ALA A 706 22.06 21.31 -2.20
N ASP A 707 21.77 22.18 -3.19
CA ASP A 707 22.68 22.61 -4.26
C ASP A 707 23.43 21.41 -4.90
N ALA A 708 22.74 20.28 -5.09
CA ALA A 708 23.31 19.05 -5.63
C ALA A 708 23.29 19.04 -7.17
N ASP A 709 24.46 18.82 -7.78
CA ASP A 709 24.65 18.92 -9.23
C ASP A 709 24.99 17.56 -9.85
N PHE A 710 24.02 16.98 -10.56
CA PHE A 710 24.11 15.72 -11.31
C PHE A 710 24.27 15.95 -12.81
N ALA A 711 24.77 17.11 -13.26
CA ALA A 711 24.93 17.39 -14.68
C ALA A 711 25.77 16.32 -15.40
N ASN A 712 25.30 15.89 -16.58
CA ASN A 712 25.91 14.83 -17.41
C ASN A 712 26.05 13.46 -16.69
N ALA A 713 25.32 13.20 -15.59
CA ALA A 713 25.36 11.90 -14.89
C ALA A 713 24.41 10.85 -15.53
N ASP A 714 24.77 9.57 -15.40
CA ASP A 714 23.87 8.45 -15.73
C ASP A 714 23.27 7.86 -14.44
N LEU A 715 21.94 7.86 -14.33
CA LEU A 715 21.17 7.27 -13.25
C LEU A 715 20.29 6.14 -13.80
N VAL A 716 20.46 4.93 -13.29
CA VAL A 716 19.69 3.75 -13.68
C VAL A 716 19.01 3.19 -12.43
N ARG A 717 17.67 3.11 -12.45
CA ARG A 717 16.86 2.57 -11.35
C ARG A 717 17.13 3.26 -10.00
N VAL A 718 17.44 4.57 -10.04
CA VAL A 718 17.69 5.38 -8.84
C VAL A 718 16.37 5.91 -8.28
N SER A 719 16.17 5.80 -6.97
CA SER A 719 14.98 6.29 -6.27
C SER A 719 15.31 7.44 -5.32
N PHE A 720 14.49 8.49 -5.36
CA PHE A 720 14.48 9.60 -4.41
C PHE A 720 13.15 9.58 -3.67
N MET A 721 13.15 9.34 -2.35
CA MET A 721 11.97 9.16 -1.53
C MET A 721 11.98 10.09 -0.31
N ASP A 722 11.02 11.01 -0.23
CA ASP A 722 10.94 12.04 0.83
C ASP A 722 12.29 12.76 1.05
N VAL A 723 12.91 13.17 -0.06
CA VAL A 723 14.18 13.90 -0.06
C VAL A 723 13.89 15.39 -0.12
N ASP A 724 14.44 16.14 0.82
CA ASP A 724 14.48 17.60 0.78
C ASP A 724 15.46 18.05 -0.32
N PHE A 725 14.98 18.83 -1.28
CA PHE A 725 15.81 19.45 -2.31
C PHE A 725 15.73 20.96 -2.15
N SER A 726 16.88 21.61 -2.05
CA SER A 726 16.96 23.05 -1.82
C SER A 726 18.13 23.67 -2.59
N GLY A 727 18.09 24.98 -2.84
CA GLY A 727 19.08 25.65 -3.69
C GLY A 727 19.01 25.18 -5.15
N ARG A 728 20.16 25.14 -5.83
CA ARG A 728 20.23 24.84 -7.27
C ARG A 728 20.43 23.34 -7.53
N PHE A 729 19.33 22.59 -7.52
CA PHE A 729 19.32 21.21 -8.00
C PHE A 729 19.47 21.17 -9.55
N SER A 730 20.32 20.28 -10.06
CA SER A 730 20.69 20.20 -11.47
C SER A 730 20.76 18.75 -11.98
N LEU A 731 20.11 18.51 -13.12
CA LEU A 731 20.17 17.30 -13.96
C LEU A 731 20.41 17.67 -15.44
N GLU A 732 21.10 18.80 -15.71
CA GLU A 732 21.39 19.24 -17.10
C GLU A 732 22.23 18.19 -17.86
N ASP A 733 21.76 17.80 -19.05
CA ASP A 733 22.28 16.67 -19.87
C ASP A 733 22.27 15.27 -19.19
N ALA A 734 21.68 15.11 -18.00
CA ALA A 734 21.66 13.83 -17.30
C ALA A 734 20.77 12.78 -18.02
N SER A 735 21.08 11.50 -17.79
CA SER A 735 20.34 10.35 -18.33
C SER A 735 19.73 9.53 -17.21
N LEU A 736 18.41 9.38 -17.20
CA LEU A 736 17.64 8.69 -16.16
C LEU A 736 16.78 7.59 -16.80
N ASP A 737 16.94 6.36 -16.32
CA ASP A 737 16.26 5.16 -16.84
C ASP A 737 15.64 4.34 -15.71
N GLY A 738 14.31 4.28 -15.64
CA GLY A 738 13.61 3.60 -14.54
C GLY A 738 13.72 4.31 -13.19
N CYS A 739 14.02 5.62 -13.18
CA CYS A 739 14.17 6.42 -11.97
C CYS A 739 12.82 6.85 -11.38
N ALA A 740 12.76 6.99 -10.06
CA ALA A 740 11.56 7.39 -9.34
C ALA A 740 11.83 8.57 -8.40
N PHE A 741 10.94 9.56 -8.43
CA PHE A 741 10.79 10.59 -7.42
C PHE A 741 9.45 10.36 -6.72
N ALA A 742 9.48 10.09 -5.41
CA ALA A 742 8.33 9.61 -4.65
C ALA A 742 8.23 10.28 -3.26
N GLY A 743 7.01 10.30 -2.72
CA GLY A 743 6.72 11.03 -1.47
C GLY A 743 6.72 12.54 -1.71
N ARG A 744 7.15 13.33 -0.72
CA ARG A 744 7.23 14.79 -0.86
C ARG A 744 8.48 15.19 -1.65
N VAL A 745 8.29 15.55 -2.93
CA VAL A 745 9.37 16.02 -3.82
C VAL A 745 9.07 17.44 -4.31
N GLU A 746 9.86 18.39 -3.82
CA GLU A 746 9.76 19.81 -4.16
C GLU A 746 11.10 20.28 -4.75
N ILE A 747 11.13 20.49 -6.08
CA ILE A 747 12.31 20.92 -6.87
C ILE A 747 11.96 22.13 -7.75
N PRO A 748 11.45 23.24 -7.18
CA PRO A 748 11.15 24.46 -7.94
C PRO A 748 12.43 25.07 -8.53
N GLY A 749 12.34 25.60 -9.74
CA GLY A 749 13.48 26.24 -10.43
C GLY A 749 14.63 25.32 -10.83
N ALA A 750 14.48 23.98 -10.73
CA ALA A 750 15.54 23.03 -11.05
C ALA A 750 16.02 23.12 -12.51
N CYS A 751 17.32 22.91 -12.74
CA CYS A 751 17.88 22.89 -14.09
C CYS A 751 17.81 21.48 -14.68
N LEU A 752 16.86 21.24 -15.59
CA LEU A 752 16.56 19.94 -16.19
C LEU A 752 16.77 19.95 -17.72
N ARG A 753 17.54 20.92 -18.23
CA ARG A 753 17.78 21.12 -19.66
C ARG A 753 18.37 19.88 -20.31
N ARG A 754 17.80 19.48 -21.46
CA ARG A 754 18.28 18.32 -22.27
C ARG A 754 18.37 16.99 -21.50
N MET A 755 17.81 16.93 -20.28
CA MET A 755 17.70 15.71 -19.48
C MET A 755 16.92 14.65 -20.25
N ARG A 756 17.41 13.41 -20.23
CA ARG A 756 16.72 12.24 -20.79
C ARG A 756 16.08 11.46 -19.63
N PHE A 757 14.76 11.31 -19.60
CA PHE A 757 14.02 10.67 -18.50
C PHE A 757 12.99 9.67 -19.04
N LYS A 758 13.34 8.37 -19.01
CA LYS A 758 12.55 7.30 -19.61
C LYS A 758 12.18 6.20 -18.61
N HIS A 759 10.99 5.62 -18.79
CA HIS A 759 10.43 4.57 -17.93
C HIS A 759 10.32 4.97 -16.44
N GLY A 760 10.30 6.27 -16.15
CA GLY A 760 10.41 6.81 -14.79
C GLY A 760 9.12 7.45 -14.30
N SER A 761 9.07 7.78 -13.00
CA SER A 761 7.98 8.56 -12.42
C SER A 761 8.50 9.75 -11.63
N ALA A 762 7.84 10.89 -11.82
CA ALA A 762 7.95 12.09 -11.00
C ALA A 762 6.58 12.56 -10.50
N ARG A 763 5.59 11.65 -10.45
CA ARG A 763 4.17 11.94 -10.16
C ARG A 763 4.01 12.82 -8.92
N GLY A 764 3.27 13.93 -9.06
CA GLY A 764 2.98 14.86 -7.97
C GLY A 764 4.13 15.81 -7.58
N ALA A 765 5.31 15.72 -8.20
CA ALA A 765 6.43 16.59 -7.89
C ALA A 765 6.14 18.07 -8.18
N VAL A 766 6.68 18.96 -7.34
CA VAL A 766 6.63 20.42 -7.57
C VAL A 766 7.86 20.84 -8.36
N LEU A 767 7.63 21.23 -9.61
CA LEU A 767 8.60 21.61 -10.65
C LEU A 767 8.35 23.06 -11.14
N SER A 768 7.65 23.88 -10.35
CA SER A 768 7.30 25.26 -10.72
C SER A 768 8.57 26.08 -11.05
N GLY A 769 8.57 26.76 -12.19
CA GLY A 769 9.71 27.52 -12.70
C GLY A 769 10.91 26.70 -13.20
N ALA A 770 10.82 25.36 -13.28
CA ALA A 770 11.93 24.52 -13.74
C ALA A 770 12.31 24.77 -15.21
N ASP A 771 13.61 24.67 -15.50
CA ASP A 771 14.18 24.88 -16.84
C ASP A 771 14.37 23.53 -17.54
N MET A 772 13.32 23.06 -18.23
CA MET A 772 13.25 21.74 -18.88
C MET A 772 13.53 21.81 -20.39
N ARG A 773 14.17 22.89 -20.88
CA ARG A 773 14.31 23.16 -22.31
C ARG A 773 15.07 22.05 -23.04
N GLY A 774 14.46 21.55 -24.12
CA GLY A 774 14.98 20.44 -24.91
C GLY A 774 15.05 19.08 -24.18
N ALA A 775 14.41 18.91 -23.02
CA ALA A 775 14.38 17.64 -22.32
C ALA A 775 13.64 16.56 -23.14
N GLN A 776 13.99 15.29 -22.90
CA GLN A 776 13.48 14.12 -23.61
C GLN A 776 12.84 13.16 -22.59
N LEU A 777 11.52 13.19 -22.53
CA LEU A 777 10.69 12.34 -21.68
C LEU A 777 10.12 11.22 -22.56
N ALA A 778 10.08 9.97 -22.10
CA ALA A 778 9.54 8.88 -22.90
C ALA A 778 8.99 7.75 -22.03
N ALA A 779 7.71 7.40 -22.21
CA ALA A 779 7.02 6.38 -21.41
C ALA A 779 7.21 6.58 -19.88
N SER A 780 7.00 7.83 -19.43
CA SER A 780 7.22 8.27 -18.04
C SER A 780 5.96 8.92 -17.45
N ASP A 781 5.83 8.95 -16.12
CA ASP A 781 4.69 9.55 -15.40
C ASP A 781 5.05 10.90 -14.74
N PHE A 782 4.43 11.98 -15.23
CA PHE A 782 4.41 13.34 -14.68
C PHE A 782 2.97 13.79 -14.35
N SER A 783 2.07 12.84 -14.09
CA SER A 783 0.71 13.14 -13.61
C SER A 783 0.76 13.89 -12.27
N GLU A 784 -0.21 14.76 -12.03
CA GLU A 784 -0.35 15.58 -10.81
C GLU A 784 0.83 16.52 -10.50
N CYS A 785 1.86 16.59 -11.34
CA CYS A 785 2.99 17.52 -11.17
C CYS A 785 2.56 18.98 -11.27
N ARG A 786 3.23 19.87 -10.52
CA ARG A 786 3.11 21.32 -10.70
C ARG A 786 4.26 21.82 -11.56
N LEU A 787 3.96 22.21 -12.78
CA LEU A 787 4.88 22.73 -13.81
C LEU A 787 4.61 24.22 -14.09
N GLN A 788 4.05 24.94 -13.10
CA GLN A 788 3.66 26.34 -13.19
C GLN A 788 4.87 27.20 -13.57
N ASP A 789 4.73 28.10 -14.55
CA ASP A 789 5.80 28.96 -15.10
C ASP A 789 7.07 28.23 -15.61
N ALA A 790 7.06 26.90 -15.72
CA ALA A 790 8.21 26.12 -16.18
C ALA A 790 8.49 26.34 -17.68
N ASP A 791 9.77 26.25 -18.08
CA ASP A 791 10.17 26.39 -19.48
C ASP A 791 10.48 25.02 -20.10
N LEU A 792 9.46 24.44 -20.73
CA LEU A 792 9.53 23.19 -21.49
C LEU A 792 9.71 23.43 -23.00
N THR A 793 10.27 24.58 -23.41
CA THR A 793 10.47 24.89 -24.83
C THR A 793 11.31 23.81 -25.52
N GLY A 794 10.76 23.23 -26.59
CA GLY A 794 11.37 22.14 -27.36
C GLY A 794 11.43 20.78 -26.63
N VAL A 795 10.67 20.59 -25.53
CA VAL A 795 10.57 19.27 -24.89
C VAL A 795 10.03 18.23 -25.88
N THR A 796 10.55 17.01 -25.82
CA THR A 796 9.99 15.86 -26.52
C THR A 796 9.48 14.87 -25.48
N ALA A 797 8.17 14.67 -25.42
CA ALA A 797 7.49 13.84 -24.42
C ALA A 797 6.47 12.85 -25.04
N PRO A 798 6.86 12.02 -26.03
CA PRO A 798 5.98 10.99 -26.58
C PRO A 798 5.56 9.97 -25.50
N ASP A 799 4.33 9.47 -25.61
CA ASP A 799 3.76 8.40 -24.78
C ASP A 799 3.91 8.65 -23.26
N THR A 800 3.98 9.93 -22.86
CA THR A 800 4.25 10.38 -21.48
C THR A 800 2.94 10.84 -20.82
N HIS A 801 2.77 10.54 -19.53
CA HIS A 801 1.55 10.90 -18.80
C HIS A 801 1.73 12.25 -18.08
N PHE A 802 0.73 13.12 -18.21
CA PHE A 802 0.61 14.42 -17.54
C PHE A 802 -0.82 14.58 -16.96
N VAL A 803 -1.42 13.48 -16.52
CA VAL A 803 -2.83 13.45 -16.10
C VAL A 803 -3.00 14.30 -14.84
N ARG A 804 -3.91 15.27 -14.85
CA ARG A 804 -4.10 16.26 -13.75
C ARG A 804 -2.85 17.12 -13.44
N ALA A 805 -1.86 17.18 -14.34
CA ALA A 805 -0.69 18.07 -14.15
C ALA A 805 -1.07 19.55 -14.38
N ASP A 806 -0.38 20.46 -13.69
CA ASP A 806 -0.64 21.90 -13.75
C ASP A 806 0.49 22.64 -14.48
N PHE A 807 0.22 23.08 -15.71
CA PHE A 807 1.11 23.86 -16.56
C PHE A 807 0.77 25.36 -16.57
N THR A 808 0.14 25.90 -15.52
CA THR A 808 -0.30 27.32 -15.52
C THR A 808 0.88 28.27 -15.80
N GLY A 809 0.80 29.07 -16.86
CA GLY A 809 1.89 29.96 -17.31
C GLY A 809 3.10 29.29 -17.97
N ALA A 810 3.12 27.96 -18.10
CA ALA A 810 4.27 27.22 -18.62
C ALA A 810 4.51 27.44 -20.13
N ARG A 811 5.77 27.36 -20.56
CA ARG A 811 6.16 27.48 -21.97
C ARG A 811 6.36 26.09 -22.57
N LEU A 812 5.50 25.72 -23.50
CA LEU A 812 5.49 24.46 -24.25
C LEU A 812 5.77 24.71 -25.74
N ARG A 813 6.49 25.79 -26.08
CA ARG A 813 6.77 26.18 -27.46
C ARG A 813 7.53 25.10 -28.20
N ASN A 814 7.04 24.70 -29.38
CA ASN A 814 7.56 23.58 -30.17
C ASN A 814 7.67 22.25 -29.42
N ALA A 815 6.87 22.03 -28.36
CA ALA A 815 6.85 20.77 -27.61
C ALA A 815 6.28 19.63 -28.47
N ASN A 816 6.97 18.49 -28.51
CA ASN A 816 6.50 17.28 -29.17
C ASN A 816 5.77 16.38 -28.15
N LEU A 817 4.45 16.36 -28.20
CA LEU A 817 3.54 15.75 -27.22
C LEU A 817 2.72 14.59 -27.83
N ILE A 818 3.23 13.94 -28.89
CA ILE A 818 2.57 12.83 -29.59
C ILE A 818 2.13 11.72 -28.62
N ASN A 819 0.89 11.23 -28.76
CA ASN A 819 0.27 10.20 -27.90
C ASN A 819 0.23 10.50 -26.38
N SER A 820 0.70 11.66 -25.91
CA SER A 820 0.80 11.95 -24.46
C SER A 820 -0.57 12.13 -23.79
N LEU A 821 -0.66 11.83 -22.51
CA LEU A 821 -1.93 11.85 -21.75
C LEU A 821 -2.01 13.08 -20.84
N LEU A 822 -2.54 14.20 -21.36
CA LEU A 822 -2.82 15.43 -20.60
C LEU A 822 -4.26 15.47 -20.03
N GLY A 823 -4.86 14.32 -19.78
CA GLY A 823 -6.24 14.22 -19.28
C GLY A 823 -6.42 15.00 -17.98
N LYS A 824 -7.42 15.87 -17.89
CA LYS A 824 -7.67 16.80 -16.76
C LYS A 824 -6.53 17.79 -16.43
N ALA A 825 -5.51 17.95 -17.28
CA ALA A 825 -4.41 18.90 -17.02
C ALA A 825 -4.87 20.37 -17.03
N VAL A 826 -4.12 21.25 -16.37
CA VAL A 826 -4.36 22.72 -16.39
C VAL A 826 -3.38 23.37 -17.35
N LEU A 827 -3.88 24.11 -18.35
CA LEU A 827 -3.12 24.76 -19.42
C LEU A 827 -3.47 26.26 -19.54
N LEU A 828 -3.94 26.86 -18.44
CA LEU A 828 -4.28 28.29 -18.36
C LEU A 828 -3.00 29.14 -18.48
N HIS A 829 -3.03 30.20 -19.28
CA HIS A 829 -1.86 31.04 -19.61
C HIS A 829 -0.66 30.29 -20.24
N ALA A 830 -0.78 28.99 -20.53
CA ALA A 830 0.31 28.18 -21.09
C ALA A 830 0.50 28.47 -22.58
N ASP A 831 1.75 28.44 -23.05
CA ASP A 831 2.12 28.76 -24.43
C ASP A 831 2.58 27.51 -25.19
N LEU A 832 1.66 26.88 -25.93
CA LEU A 832 1.87 25.70 -26.76
C LEU A 832 2.15 26.06 -28.24
N THR A 833 2.67 27.26 -28.52
CA THR A 833 2.89 27.73 -29.89
C THR A 833 3.86 26.78 -30.63
N GLY A 834 3.43 26.24 -31.78
CA GLY A 834 4.16 25.25 -32.58
C GLY A 834 4.22 23.84 -31.97
N ALA A 835 3.54 23.56 -30.86
CA ALA A 835 3.53 22.23 -30.24
C ALA A 835 2.75 21.19 -31.08
N ASN A 836 3.10 19.91 -30.92
CA ASN A 836 2.48 18.79 -31.63
C ASN A 836 1.70 17.89 -30.67
N LEU A 837 0.37 17.97 -30.72
CA LEU A 837 -0.59 17.18 -29.94
C LEU A 837 -1.21 16.03 -30.75
N PHE A 838 -0.56 15.55 -31.82
CA PHE A 838 -1.09 14.42 -32.62
C PHE A 838 -1.36 13.20 -31.74
N ARG A 839 -2.63 12.76 -31.71
CA ARG A 839 -3.14 11.68 -30.85
C ARG A 839 -2.97 11.87 -29.34
N ALA A 840 -2.60 13.06 -28.86
CA ALA A 840 -2.58 13.36 -27.43
C ALA A 840 -4.00 13.30 -26.85
N ASP A 841 -4.13 12.87 -25.59
CA ASP A 841 -5.39 12.92 -24.85
C ASP A 841 -5.45 14.20 -24.01
N VAL A 842 -6.22 15.17 -24.48
CA VAL A 842 -6.48 16.45 -23.81
C VAL A 842 -7.91 16.51 -23.26
N ALA A 843 -8.57 15.36 -23.08
CA ALA A 843 -9.91 15.29 -22.52
C ALA A 843 -9.95 15.91 -21.10
N GLN A 844 -10.98 16.70 -20.83
CA GLN A 844 -11.17 17.45 -19.59
C GLN A 844 -10.04 18.42 -19.18
N ALA A 845 -9.06 18.72 -20.04
CA ALA A 845 -8.05 19.72 -19.72
C ALA A 845 -8.64 21.15 -19.66
N GLN A 846 -8.15 21.98 -18.75
CA GLN A 846 -8.52 23.40 -18.66
C GLN A 846 -7.72 24.21 -19.68
N MET A 847 -8.40 24.70 -20.71
CA MET A 847 -7.88 25.63 -21.71
C MET A 847 -8.91 26.73 -21.96
N ASP A 848 -8.45 27.96 -22.17
CA ASP A 848 -9.32 29.10 -22.52
C ASP A 848 -8.60 30.08 -23.47
N GLY A 849 -9.09 31.32 -23.58
CA GLY A 849 -8.48 32.35 -24.44
C GLY A 849 -7.09 32.82 -24.02
N SER A 850 -6.59 32.40 -22.86
CA SER A 850 -5.22 32.64 -22.40
C SER A 850 -4.23 31.55 -22.84
N THR A 851 -4.72 30.37 -23.25
CA THR A 851 -3.87 29.27 -23.74
C THR A 851 -3.38 29.58 -25.16
N GLY A 852 -2.07 29.77 -25.33
CA GLY A 852 -1.45 30.03 -26.62
C GLY A 852 -1.42 28.78 -27.51
N LEU A 853 -2.21 28.79 -28.58
CA LEU A 853 -2.36 27.67 -29.53
C LEU A 853 -1.93 28.01 -30.97
N GLY A 854 -1.01 28.96 -31.13
CA GLY A 854 -0.50 29.37 -32.45
C GLY A 854 0.24 28.23 -33.15
N ASP A 855 -0.14 27.89 -34.38
CA ASP A 855 0.45 26.78 -35.17
C ASP A 855 0.49 25.40 -34.46
N THR A 856 -0.31 25.21 -33.40
CA THR A 856 -0.36 23.95 -32.63
C THR A 856 -1.04 22.84 -33.42
N TYR A 857 -0.33 21.74 -33.68
CA TYR A 857 -0.83 20.62 -34.47
C TYR A 857 -1.74 19.71 -33.63
N THR A 858 -3.06 19.78 -33.86
CA THR A 858 -4.10 19.13 -33.03
C THR A 858 -4.82 17.97 -33.72
N LEU A 859 -4.36 17.51 -34.90
CA LEU A 859 -5.04 16.45 -35.65
C LEU A 859 -5.10 15.14 -34.85
N GLY A 860 -6.29 14.56 -34.73
CA GLY A 860 -6.49 13.30 -34.01
C GLY A 860 -6.32 13.39 -32.49
N ALA A 861 -6.11 14.57 -31.91
CA ALA A 861 -6.12 14.75 -30.45
C ALA A 861 -7.50 14.41 -29.87
N LYS A 862 -7.53 13.58 -28.82
CA LYS A 862 -8.75 13.25 -28.10
C LYS A 862 -9.12 14.43 -27.20
N ARG A 863 -10.25 15.08 -27.50
CA ARG A 863 -10.74 16.29 -26.80
C ARG A 863 -11.99 16.02 -25.93
N TRP A 864 -12.53 14.81 -25.98
CA TRP A 864 -13.82 14.46 -25.37
C TRP A 864 -13.66 13.45 -24.21
N PRO A 865 -14.40 13.63 -23.09
CA PRO A 865 -15.34 14.71 -22.85
C PRO A 865 -14.59 16.03 -22.57
N ALA A 866 -15.15 17.15 -22.98
CA ALA A 866 -14.59 18.47 -22.66
C ALA A 866 -14.85 18.78 -21.17
N ARG A 867 -13.98 19.56 -20.53
CA ARG A 867 -14.27 20.02 -19.16
C ARG A 867 -15.44 20.99 -19.24
N GLN A 868 -16.48 20.75 -18.44
CA GLN A 868 -17.51 21.77 -18.25
C GLN A 868 -16.85 23.00 -17.62
N ARG A 869 -17.16 24.20 -18.13
CA ARG A 869 -16.80 25.41 -17.41
C ARG A 869 -17.56 25.40 -16.09
N GLU A 870 -16.84 25.65 -15.00
CA GLU A 870 -17.46 25.83 -13.69
C GLU A 870 -18.29 27.12 -13.75
N ASN A 871 -19.60 26.97 -13.96
CA ASN A 871 -20.53 28.08 -13.85
C ASN A 871 -20.47 28.56 -12.39
N ALA A 872 -19.97 29.77 -12.18
CA ALA A 872 -20.00 30.41 -10.88
C ALA A 872 -21.46 30.48 -10.37
N ALA A 873 -21.68 29.92 -9.19
CA ALA A 873 -22.98 29.73 -8.53
C ALA A 873 -22.89 30.22 -7.08
#